data_AF-A0A8B5WFQ4-F1
#
_entry.id   AF-A0A8B5WFQ4-F1
#
_cell.length_a   1.000
_cell.length_b   1.000
_cell.length_c   1.000
_cell.angle_alpha   90.00
_cell.angle_beta   90.00
_cell.angle_gamma   90.00
#
_symmetry.space_group_name_H-M   'P 1'
#
loop_
_entity.id
_entity.type
_entity.pdbx_description
1 polymer ?
#
loop_
_entity_poly.entity_id
_entity_poly.type
_entity_poly.pdbx_seq_one_letter_code
_entity_poly.pdbx_strand_id
1 'polypeptide(L)'
;MPGSRRVLLRSFWISMVTVPVLMAAIWFGGRAWMGHSVMDYEGTASLHSLDAEVEILFDARGIPRIYASTDSDAFQALGWLHAGERLFQMELIRRLARGELAELFGRPGLELDLVSRPMGFAQRIADERPTLDPATLDMVSAYVNGINRKIETLNRLPPEFALLRHEPEPWRIEDVMAIAYYQSFYATTLVQRMSEAWRAVVESYGDEARQWLEVLDGWARPTMPTFSLAEGSNTWVISPERSLTGAALHASDPHLEYDVAPGMWYAAGLHSAEGLNLVGVTAPGMPFVAMGHNGRIAWAFTVAPVDVFEIWRFPRDPDDPELLLTADGPERLHRRSESFKVRGNDRPLTREFQYSPRGRVLEMTEDEVLVMQWVGFELPVAELLDSAMAIHQASNFDEFRAAASQVGALSVNWSYSDRDGNIGYVQSSAIPVRRHRHHFAVLDGMNPDHGWDGFYPPEQRPYALNPDQGWLANANNHAVDGNWPHPIPGFYKHLRKRRISDHLSDQENFSPADMHRFQLDRTSDRALSWKDWLADTATATGRDRLGEEIRAWDGVMRTDSEIAGLFIRWWHYLPRALFDGDKTLEWRTMQVVFDEWLHAGPSAVPAPQRDLDEAARLALDDALRPGLWPLGMIQDLTIRHPMAQAGLLDRWLRLTRGPIPMGGDAGSLNVTYASFNPESARLRARAGASMRYVMDWSDPDSFTLNLTLGQSGNPFSPHFDDFLPDFLSGQPWTVPWTQEAVEAASTSKLTLRPR
;
A
#
# COMPACT_ATOMS: atom_id res chain seq x y z
N MET A 1 -21.54 -8.94 68.65
CA MET A 1 -22.60 -9.26 67.65
C MET A 1 -22.13 -10.36 66.71
N PRO A 2 -22.59 -11.62 66.85
CA PRO A 2 -22.16 -12.75 66.03
C PRO A 2 -22.74 -12.79 64.59
N GLY A 3 -23.80 -12.00 64.33
CA GLY A 3 -24.52 -12.00 63.05
C GLY A 3 -23.78 -11.31 61.89
N SER A 4 -23.04 -10.22 62.15
CA SER A 4 -22.37 -9.44 61.10
C SER A 4 -21.22 -10.20 60.44
N ARG A 5 -20.46 -10.99 61.21
CA ARG A 5 -19.35 -11.81 60.70
C ARG A 5 -19.84 -12.93 59.78
N ARG A 6 -20.99 -13.55 60.10
CA ARG A 6 -21.61 -14.59 59.25
C ARG A 6 -22.18 -14.01 57.95
N VAL A 7 -22.76 -12.81 57.99
CA VAL A 7 -23.24 -12.11 56.79
C VAL A 7 -22.06 -11.70 55.91
N LEU A 8 -21.00 -11.11 56.47
CA LEU A 8 -19.79 -10.75 55.73
C LEU A 8 -19.08 -11.97 55.13
N LEU A 9 -18.97 -13.08 55.87
CA LEU A 9 -18.43 -14.34 55.33
C LEU A 9 -19.30 -14.90 54.20
N ARG A 10 -20.64 -14.90 54.35
CA ARG A 10 -21.54 -15.33 53.27
C ARG A 10 -21.44 -14.45 52.04
N SER A 11 -21.45 -13.12 52.19
CA SER A 11 -21.27 -12.19 51.08
C SER A 11 -19.90 -12.35 50.42
N PHE A 12 -18.84 -12.59 51.21
CA PHE A 12 -17.51 -12.90 50.69
C PHE A 12 -17.51 -14.17 49.84
N TRP A 13 -18.05 -15.29 50.35
CA TRP A 13 -18.11 -16.55 49.59
C TRP A 13 -19.02 -16.48 48.37
N ILE A 14 -20.16 -15.77 48.47
CA ILE A 14 -21.04 -15.51 47.32
C ILE A 14 -20.29 -14.69 46.28
N SER A 15 -19.65 -13.58 46.64
CA SER A 15 -18.85 -12.79 45.70
C SER A 15 -17.66 -13.57 45.12
N MET A 16 -17.03 -14.43 45.91
CA MET A 16 -15.90 -15.27 45.49
C MET A 16 -16.29 -16.30 44.43
N VAL A 17 -17.58 -16.67 44.33
CA VAL A 17 -18.11 -17.56 43.29
C VAL A 17 -18.78 -16.77 42.17
N THR A 18 -19.59 -15.77 42.51
CA THR A 18 -20.37 -14.98 41.55
C THR A 18 -19.47 -14.14 40.64
N VAL A 19 -18.40 -13.54 41.16
CA VAL A 19 -17.49 -12.71 40.33
C VAL A 19 -16.78 -13.57 39.28
N PRO A 20 -16.14 -14.71 39.60
CA PRO A 20 -15.56 -15.59 38.58
C PRO A 20 -16.59 -16.13 37.59
N VAL A 21 -17.81 -16.48 38.03
CA VAL A 21 -18.87 -16.97 37.14
C VAL A 21 -19.33 -15.87 36.18
N LEU A 22 -19.53 -14.63 36.65
CA LEU A 22 -19.87 -13.50 35.79
C LEU A 22 -18.72 -13.15 34.84
N MET A 23 -17.48 -13.19 35.32
CA MET A 23 -16.31 -13.00 34.46
C MET A 23 -16.21 -14.09 33.40
N ALA A 24 -16.46 -15.35 33.75
CA ALA A 24 -16.51 -16.46 32.80
C ALA A 24 -17.68 -16.29 31.82
N ALA A 25 -18.86 -15.86 32.27
CA ALA A 25 -20.00 -15.59 31.42
C ALA A 25 -19.74 -14.43 30.45
N ILE A 26 -19.08 -13.36 30.90
CA ILE A 26 -18.64 -12.25 30.03
C ILE A 26 -17.56 -12.73 29.06
N TRP A 27 -16.59 -13.51 29.54
CA TRP A 27 -15.46 -13.99 28.74
C TRP A 27 -15.88 -14.98 27.64
N PHE A 28 -16.65 -16.01 28.00
CA PHE A 28 -17.09 -17.04 27.06
C PHE A 28 -18.36 -16.61 26.32
N GLY A 29 -19.33 -16.05 27.03
CA GLY A 29 -20.57 -15.55 26.43
C GLY A 29 -20.33 -14.34 25.53
N GLY A 30 -19.45 -13.41 25.89
CA GLY A 30 -19.07 -12.28 25.04
C GLY A 30 -18.35 -12.73 23.76
N ARG A 31 -17.43 -13.70 23.84
CA ARG A 31 -16.78 -14.27 22.64
C ARG A 31 -17.75 -15.02 21.76
N ALA A 32 -18.60 -15.86 22.34
CA ALA A 32 -19.63 -16.56 21.58
C ALA A 32 -20.54 -15.55 20.88
N TRP A 33 -21.03 -14.53 21.60
CA TRP A 33 -21.88 -13.48 21.06
C TRP A 33 -21.20 -12.72 19.90
N MET A 34 -19.95 -12.31 20.05
CA MET A 34 -19.19 -11.66 18.98
C MET A 34 -18.91 -12.61 17.79
N GLY A 35 -18.70 -13.90 18.04
CA GLY A 35 -18.51 -14.90 16.99
C GLY A 35 -19.72 -15.07 16.06
N HIS A 36 -20.93 -14.71 16.49
CA HIS A 36 -22.12 -14.71 15.62
C HIS A 36 -22.15 -13.54 14.61
N SER A 37 -21.13 -12.67 14.61
CA SER A 37 -20.95 -11.65 13.57
C SER A 37 -20.12 -12.15 12.39
N VAL A 38 -19.62 -13.40 12.43
CA VAL A 38 -18.95 -14.04 11.30
C VAL A 38 -19.95 -14.26 10.17
N MET A 39 -19.50 -14.05 8.94
CA MET A 39 -20.30 -14.22 7.75
C MET A 39 -20.56 -15.72 7.46
N ASP A 40 -21.74 -16.06 6.98
CA ASP A 40 -22.10 -17.42 6.60
C ASP A 40 -21.49 -17.77 5.24
N TYR A 41 -20.74 -18.87 5.16
CA TYR A 41 -20.15 -19.39 3.91
C TYR A 41 -20.98 -20.49 3.25
N GLU A 42 -22.12 -20.83 3.84
CA GLU A 42 -23.00 -21.89 3.36
C GLU A 42 -24.49 -21.56 3.54
N GLY A 43 -25.33 -22.22 2.74
CA GLY A 43 -26.79 -22.15 2.88
C GLY A 43 -27.44 -21.14 1.95
N THR A 44 -28.44 -20.41 2.44
CA THR A 44 -29.23 -19.48 1.61
C THR A 44 -29.48 -18.18 2.37
N ALA A 45 -29.27 -17.05 1.69
CA ALA A 45 -29.64 -15.73 2.18
C ALA A 45 -30.54 -15.01 1.16
N SER A 46 -31.33 -14.04 1.64
CA SER A 46 -32.18 -13.21 0.77
C SER A 46 -31.55 -11.84 0.53
N LEU A 47 -31.35 -11.49 -0.74
CA LEU A 47 -30.84 -10.20 -1.19
C LEU A 47 -31.93 -9.58 -2.08
N HIS A 48 -32.50 -8.46 -1.63
CA HIS A 48 -33.55 -7.78 -2.40
C HIS A 48 -32.93 -7.12 -3.63
N SER A 49 -33.73 -6.98 -4.68
CA SER A 49 -33.35 -6.35 -5.95
C SER A 49 -32.30 -7.10 -6.76
N LEU A 50 -32.09 -8.38 -6.48
CA LEU A 50 -31.47 -9.28 -7.44
C LEU A 50 -32.45 -9.57 -8.58
N ASP A 51 -31.95 -9.64 -9.81
CA ASP A 51 -32.73 -10.07 -10.96
C ASP A 51 -32.92 -11.60 -10.96
N ALA A 52 -31.92 -12.34 -10.49
CA ALA A 52 -31.94 -13.80 -10.41
C ALA A 52 -31.23 -14.34 -9.16
N GLU A 53 -31.25 -15.67 -9.00
CA GLU A 53 -30.46 -16.34 -7.96
C GLU A 53 -28.96 -16.21 -8.27
N VAL A 54 -28.16 -15.87 -7.25
CA VAL A 54 -26.70 -15.83 -7.33
C VAL A 54 -26.12 -16.98 -6.51
N GLU A 55 -25.25 -17.76 -7.14
CA GLU A 55 -24.51 -18.83 -6.49
C GLU A 55 -23.10 -18.34 -6.12
N ILE A 56 -22.65 -18.67 -4.91
CA ILE A 56 -21.31 -18.35 -4.44
C ILE A 56 -20.67 -19.64 -3.94
N LEU A 57 -19.60 -20.06 -4.63
CA LEU A 57 -18.77 -21.20 -4.21
C LEU A 57 -17.54 -20.68 -3.48
N PHE A 58 -17.23 -21.23 -2.31
CA PHE A 58 -16.04 -20.86 -1.54
C PHE A 58 -15.04 -22.00 -1.55
N ASP A 59 -13.77 -21.69 -1.78
CA ASP A 59 -12.67 -22.62 -1.55
C ASP A 59 -12.33 -22.75 -0.06
N ALA A 60 -11.35 -23.61 0.26
CA ALA A 60 -10.90 -23.85 1.63
C ALA A 60 -10.29 -22.62 2.34
N ARG A 61 -10.03 -21.52 1.60
CA ARG A 61 -9.52 -20.25 2.11
C ARG A 61 -10.58 -19.14 2.13
N GLY A 62 -11.83 -19.47 1.79
CA GLY A 62 -12.92 -18.52 1.74
C GLY A 62 -12.87 -17.58 0.53
N ILE A 63 -12.15 -17.92 -0.54
CA ILE A 63 -12.20 -17.16 -1.81
C ILE A 63 -13.55 -17.46 -2.49
N PRO A 64 -14.44 -16.46 -2.66
CA PRO A 64 -15.70 -16.65 -3.36
C PRO A 64 -15.52 -16.69 -4.88
N ARG A 65 -16.29 -17.57 -5.52
CA ARG A 65 -16.61 -17.60 -6.95
C ARG A 65 -18.09 -17.29 -7.11
N ILE A 66 -18.40 -16.09 -7.60
CA ILE A 66 -19.75 -15.55 -7.72
C ILE A 66 -20.25 -15.86 -9.14
N TYR A 67 -21.33 -16.64 -9.25
CA TYR A 67 -22.02 -16.96 -10.49
C TYR A 67 -23.40 -16.33 -10.48
N ALA A 68 -23.63 -15.38 -11.38
CA ALA A 68 -24.86 -14.60 -11.49
C ALA A 68 -25.46 -14.68 -12.90
N SER A 69 -26.72 -14.27 -13.04
CA SER A 69 -27.33 -14.13 -14.38
C SER A 69 -26.94 -12.81 -15.05
N THR A 70 -26.82 -11.73 -14.27
CA THR A 70 -26.46 -10.39 -14.76
C THR A 70 -25.16 -9.90 -14.13
N ASP A 71 -24.49 -8.96 -14.78
CA ASP A 71 -23.30 -8.28 -14.23
C ASP A 71 -23.67 -7.55 -12.94
N SER A 72 -24.83 -6.88 -12.94
CA SER A 72 -25.38 -6.17 -11.78
C SER A 72 -25.51 -7.07 -10.55
N ASP A 73 -26.09 -8.27 -10.71
CA ASP A 73 -26.25 -9.24 -9.63
C ASP A 73 -24.89 -9.70 -9.06
N ALA A 74 -23.88 -9.87 -9.91
CA ALA A 74 -22.51 -10.22 -9.48
C ALA A 74 -21.87 -9.10 -8.63
N PHE A 75 -22.01 -7.83 -9.05
CA PHE A 75 -21.50 -6.70 -8.27
C PHE A 75 -22.29 -6.46 -6.99
N GLN A 76 -23.60 -6.68 -6.99
CA GLN A 76 -24.42 -6.62 -5.78
C GLN A 76 -23.98 -7.69 -4.77
N ALA A 77 -23.72 -8.93 -5.24
CA ALA A 77 -23.17 -9.98 -4.39
C ALA A 77 -21.77 -9.64 -3.85
N LEU A 78 -20.88 -9.06 -4.68
CA LEU A 78 -19.57 -8.59 -4.24
C LEU A 78 -19.68 -7.54 -3.13
N GLY A 79 -20.56 -6.55 -3.27
CA GLY A 79 -20.80 -5.54 -2.23
C GLY A 79 -21.33 -6.14 -0.93
N TRP A 80 -22.23 -7.12 -1.04
CA TRP A 80 -22.75 -7.85 0.11
C TRP A 80 -21.66 -8.67 0.82
N LEU A 81 -20.76 -9.30 0.07
CA LEU A 81 -19.60 -10.05 0.58
C LEU A 81 -18.59 -9.14 1.27
N HIS A 82 -18.18 -8.05 0.60
CA HIS A 82 -17.28 -7.05 1.19
C HIS A 82 -17.82 -6.51 2.52
N ALA A 83 -19.10 -6.17 2.59
CA ALA A 83 -19.72 -5.73 3.84
C ALA A 83 -19.90 -6.86 4.88
N GLY A 84 -19.95 -8.14 4.46
CA GLY A 84 -19.97 -9.26 5.40
C GLY A 84 -18.62 -9.51 6.04
N GLU A 85 -17.56 -9.31 5.27
CA GLU A 85 -16.19 -9.70 5.63
C GLU A 85 -15.37 -8.53 6.19
N ARG A 86 -15.58 -7.33 5.65
CA ARG A 86 -14.64 -6.20 5.75
C ARG A 86 -15.31 -4.88 6.14
N LEU A 87 -16.56 -4.88 6.64
CA LEU A 87 -17.33 -3.65 6.89
C LEU A 87 -16.60 -2.62 7.76
N PHE A 88 -15.92 -3.04 8.83
CA PHE A 88 -15.20 -2.08 9.67
C PHE A 88 -13.97 -1.51 8.98
N GLN A 89 -13.21 -2.33 8.22
CA GLN A 89 -12.11 -1.83 7.40
C GLN A 89 -12.61 -0.83 6.36
N MET A 90 -13.74 -1.13 5.70
CA MET A 90 -14.38 -0.23 4.74
C MET A 90 -14.81 1.08 5.41
N GLU A 91 -15.35 1.03 6.63
CA GLU A 91 -15.70 2.22 7.41
C GLU A 91 -14.49 3.10 7.72
N LEU A 92 -13.36 2.50 8.09
CA LEU A 92 -12.12 3.23 8.34
C LEU A 92 -11.62 3.95 7.07
N ILE A 93 -11.60 3.25 5.93
CA ILE A 93 -11.14 3.82 4.65
C ILE A 93 -12.09 4.93 4.19
N ARG A 94 -13.41 4.73 4.30
CA ARG A 94 -14.43 5.74 4.01
C ARG A 94 -14.23 7.01 4.85
N ARG A 95 -14.03 6.85 6.16
CA ARG A 95 -13.79 7.99 7.07
C ARG A 95 -12.45 8.66 6.83
N LEU A 96 -11.42 7.91 6.46
CA LEU A 96 -10.13 8.46 6.10
C LEU A 96 -10.22 9.34 4.84
N ALA A 97 -10.92 8.87 3.80
CA ALA A 97 -11.18 9.63 2.57
C ALA A 97 -12.02 10.90 2.83
N ARG A 98 -12.90 10.87 3.83
CA ARG A 98 -13.76 12.00 4.22
C ARG A 98 -13.16 12.90 5.28
N GLY A 99 -12.09 12.49 5.97
CA GLY A 99 -11.53 13.18 7.14
C GLY A 99 -12.48 13.18 8.36
N GLU A 100 -13.01 12.01 8.72
CA GLU A 100 -14.03 11.77 9.76
C GLU A 100 -13.61 10.72 10.83
N LEU A 101 -12.32 10.40 10.95
CA LEU A 101 -11.81 9.43 11.92
C LEU A 101 -11.87 9.91 13.37
N ALA A 102 -11.86 11.22 13.61
CA ALA A 102 -11.99 11.83 14.93
C ALA A 102 -13.33 11.46 15.62
N GLU A 103 -14.36 11.15 14.83
CA GLU A 103 -15.64 10.69 15.34
C GLU A 103 -15.54 9.33 16.04
N LEU A 104 -14.63 8.46 15.56
CA LEU A 104 -14.40 7.13 16.12
C LEU A 104 -13.33 7.13 17.20
N PHE A 105 -12.23 7.86 16.98
CA PHE A 105 -11.02 7.73 17.81
C PHE A 105 -10.70 8.97 18.64
N GLY A 106 -11.46 10.07 18.49
CA GLY A 106 -11.19 11.31 19.21
C GLY A 106 -9.90 11.98 18.71
N ARG A 107 -9.04 12.43 19.63
CA ARG A 107 -7.84 13.20 19.29
C ARG A 107 -6.88 12.49 18.32
N PRO A 108 -6.53 11.19 18.48
CA PRO A 108 -5.71 10.50 17.48
C PRO A 108 -6.31 10.52 16.07
N GLY A 109 -7.63 10.38 15.94
CA GLY A 109 -8.31 10.50 14.64
C GLY A 109 -8.29 11.92 14.10
N LEU A 110 -8.41 12.93 14.97
CA LEU A 110 -8.36 14.34 14.59
C LEU A 110 -7.03 14.72 13.96
N GLU A 111 -5.91 14.18 14.42
CA GLU A 111 -4.59 14.45 13.83
C GLU A 111 -4.56 14.01 12.35
N LEU A 112 -5.25 12.92 12.01
CA LEU A 112 -5.36 12.43 10.63
C LEU A 112 -6.36 13.25 9.82
N ASP A 113 -7.51 13.58 10.42
CA ASP A 113 -8.55 14.37 9.76
C ASP A 113 -8.09 15.78 9.40
N LEU A 114 -7.24 16.41 10.23
CA LEU A 114 -6.66 17.73 9.94
C LEU A 114 -5.72 17.73 8.73
N VAL A 115 -5.21 16.56 8.34
CA VAL A 115 -4.41 16.39 7.14
C VAL A 115 -5.31 16.02 5.96
N SER A 116 -6.22 15.07 6.13
CA SER A 116 -7.06 14.50 5.05
C SER A 116 -8.20 15.42 4.61
N ARG A 117 -8.98 15.98 5.55
CA ARG A 117 -10.14 16.85 5.24
C ARG A 117 -9.78 18.00 4.29
N PRO A 118 -8.70 18.77 4.51
CA PRO A 118 -8.35 19.88 3.60
C PRO A 118 -7.82 19.43 2.24
N MET A 119 -7.49 18.15 2.03
CA MET A 119 -7.22 17.64 0.67
C MET A 119 -8.49 17.60 -0.18
N GLY A 120 -9.67 17.57 0.45
CA GLY A 120 -10.94 17.82 -0.24
C GLY A 120 -11.47 16.69 -1.11
N PHE A 121 -11.02 15.44 -0.94
CA PHE A 121 -11.46 14.29 -1.75
C PHE A 121 -12.99 14.18 -1.80
N ALA A 122 -13.63 13.98 -0.65
CA ALA A 122 -15.09 13.86 -0.57
C ALA A 122 -15.82 15.17 -0.91
N GLN A 123 -15.23 16.31 -0.59
CA GLN A 123 -15.80 17.63 -0.87
C GLN A 123 -15.92 17.88 -2.37
N ARG A 124 -14.87 17.56 -3.14
CA ARG A 124 -14.84 17.76 -4.59
C ARG A 124 -15.87 16.89 -5.29
N ILE A 125 -16.07 15.65 -4.84
CA ILE A 125 -17.18 14.80 -5.32
C ILE A 125 -18.54 15.48 -5.11
N ALA A 126 -18.76 16.07 -3.94
CA ALA A 126 -20.02 16.73 -3.61
C ALA A 126 -20.26 18.02 -4.41
N ASP A 127 -19.18 18.78 -4.67
CA ASP A 127 -19.22 20.05 -5.40
C ASP A 127 -19.35 19.85 -6.91
N GLU A 128 -18.53 18.97 -7.50
CA GLU A 128 -18.49 18.74 -8.95
C GLU A 128 -19.58 17.79 -9.44
N ARG A 129 -20.05 16.88 -8.57
CA ARG A 129 -21.05 15.85 -8.90
C ARG A 129 -20.70 15.09 -10.19
N PRO A 130 -19.53 14.44 -10.23
CA PRO A 130 -19.06 13.72 -11.41
C PRO A 130 -20.09 12.66 -11.82
N THR A 131 -20.29 12.50 -13.12
CA THR A 131 -21.21 11.52 -13.71
C THR A 131 -20.40 10.38 -14.29
N LEU A 132 -20.67 9.15 -13.84
CA LEU A 132 -20.09 7.93 -14.38
C LEU A 132 -20.79 7.53 -15.69
N ASP A 133 -20.10 6.78 -16.54
CA ASP A 133 -20.73 6.15 -17.68
C ASP A 133 -21.89 5.24 -17.23
N PRO A 134 -22.99 5.12 -18.01
CA PRO A 134 -24.17 4.37 -17.57
C PRO A 134 -23.88 2.94 -17.10
N ALA A 135 -23.01 2.22 -17.82
CA ALA A 135 -22.63 0.85 -17.44
C ALA A 135 -21.87 0.82 -16.10
N THR A 136 -20.89 1.70 -15.91
CA THR A 136 -20.15 1.83 -14.65
C THR A 136 -21.09 2.24 -13.51
N LEU A 137 -21.99 3.18 -13.76
CA LEU A 137 -22.97 3.64 -12.77
C LEU A 137 -23.87 2.49 -12.31
N ASP A 138 -24.35 1.64 -13.22
CA ASP A 138 -25.17 0.48 -12.90
C ASP A 138 -24.40 -0.51 -12.01
N MET A 139 -23.15 -0.84 -12.37
CA MET A 139 -22.29 -1.75 -11.60
C MET A 139 -21.95 -1.19 -10.20
N VAL A 140 -21.59 0.09 -10.10
CA VAL A 140 -21.29 0.75 -8.82
C VAL A 140 -22.55 0.86 -7.95
N SER A 141 -23.70 1.16 -8.55
CA SER A 141 -24.98 1.22 -7.85
C SER A 141 -25.37 -0.15 -7.29
N ALA A 142 -25.23 -1.21 -8.08
CA ALA A 142 -25.46 -2.58 -7.65
C ALA A 142 -24.54 -2.95 -6.47
N TYR A 143 -23.25 -2.66 -6.57
CA TYR A 143 -22.29 -2.87 -5.49
C TYR A 143 -22.67 -2.15 -4.19
N VAL A 144 -23.02 -0.85 -4.26
CA VAL A 144 -23.48 -0.07 -3.10
C VAL A 144 -24.78 -0.63 -2.51
N ASN A 145 -25.72 -1.06 -3.34
CA ASN A 145 -26.95 -1.73 -2.89
C ASN A 145 -26.64 -3.03 -2.14
N GLY A 146 -25.65 -3.80 -2.60
CA GLY A 146 -25.15 -5.00 -1.92
C GLY A 146 -24.63 -4.70 -0.51
N ILE A 147 -23.77 -3.68 -0.39
CA ILE A 147 -23.24 -3.21 0.90
C ILE A 147 -24.36 -2.82 1.85
N ASN A 148 -25.26 -1.94 1.38
CA ASN A 148 -26.36 -1.44 2.19
C ASN A 148 -27.29 -2.57 2.62
N ARG A 149 -27.55 -3.52 1.73
CA ARG A 149 -28.41 -4.64 2.07
C ARG A 149 -27.77 -5.55 3.12
N LYS A 150 -26.45 -5.74 3.07
CA LYS A 150 -25.75 -6.45 4.14
C LYS A 150 -25.89 -5.70 5.45
N ILE A 151 -25.63 -4.39 5.48
CA ILE A 151 -25.78 -3.53 6.67
C ILE A 151 -27.17 -3.67 7.30
N GLU A 152 -28.23 -3.60 6.50
CA GLU A 152 -29.63 -3.75 6.95
C GLU A 152 -29.95 -5.13 7.53
N THR A 153 -29.24 -6.16 7.07
CA THR A 153 -29.50 -7.56 7.42
C THR A 153 -28.49 -8.13 8.42
N LEU A 154 -27.58 -7.30 8.94
CA LEU A 154 -26.64 -7.72 9.98
C LEU A 154 -27.40 -8.20 11.22
N ASN A 155 -27.32 -9.49 11.49
CA ASN A 155 -27.84 -10.09 12.72
C ASN A 155 -27.10 -9.54 13.95
N ARG A 156 -25.80 -9.27 13.80
CA ARG A 156 -24.91 -8.69 14.80
C ARG A 156 -23.89 -7.80 14.10
N LEU A 157 -23.57 -6.68 14.74
CA LEU A 157 -22.48 -5.82 14.28
C LEU A 157 -21.14 -6.54 14.48
N PRO A 158 -20.16 -6.31 13.59
CA PRO A 158 -18.78 -6.72 13.82
C PRO A 158 -18.27 -6.21 15.20
N PRO A 159 -17.34 -6.93 15.84
CA PRO A 159 -16.88 -6.61 17.20
C PRO A 159 -16.45 -5.16 17.39
N GLU A 160 -15.89 -4.57 16.35
CA GLU A 160 -15.35 -3.22 16.33
C GLU A 160 -16.42 -2.15 16.54
N PHE A 161 -17.52 -2.24 15.79
CA PHE A 161 -18.67 -1.35 15.92
C PHE A 161 -19.31 -1.46 17.30
N ALA A 162 -19.47 -2.69 17.81
CA ALA A 162 -20.04 -2.94 19.13
C ALA A 162 -19.19 -2.33 20.26
N LEU A 163 -17.86 -2.45 20.17
CA LEU A 163 -16.93 -1.94 21.17
C LEU A 163 -16.77 -0.41 21.10
N LEU A 164 -16.82 0.17 19.90
CA LEU A 164 -16.79 1.63 19.72
C LEU A 164 -18.13 2.30 20.03
N ARG A 165 -19.22 1.51 20.08
CA ARG A 165 -20.62 1.97 20.18
C ARG A 165 -20.98 2.87 19.00
N HIS A 166 -20.65 2.39 17.81
CA HIS A 166 -20.90 3.07 16.54
C HIS A 166 -21.75 2.18 15.65
N GLU A 167 -22.70 2.76 14.93
CA GLU A 167 -23.53 2.05 13.96
C GLU A 167 -23.08 2.43 12.54
N PRO A 168 -22.95 1.46 11.62
CA PRO A 168 -22.55 1.75 10.25
C PRO A 168 -23.64 2.56 9.52
N GLU A 169 -23.24 3.65 8.87
CA GLU A 169 -24.13 4.44 8.02
C GLU A 169 -24.28 3.82 6.62
N PRO A 170 -25.44 3.97 5.96
CA PRO A 170 -25.62 3.56 4.57
C PRO A 170 -24.55 4.18 3.67
N TRP A 171 -24.03 3.37 2.75
CA TRP A 171 -23.08 3.75 1.73
C TRP A 171 -23.76 4.42 0.55
N ARG A 172 -23.03 5.34 -0.07
CA ARG A 172 -23.45 6.03 -1.29
C ARG A 172 -22.41 5.86 -2.40
N ILE A 173 -22.79 6.15 -3.63
CA ILE A 173 -21.88 6.12 -4.79
C ILE A 173 -20.73 7.12 -4.57
N GLU A 174 -21.01 8.25 -3.93
CA GLU A 174 -20.01 9.25 -3.57
C GLU A 174 -18.97 8.72 -2.58
N ASP A 175 -19.31 7.74 -1.72
CA ASP A 175 -18.32 7.10 -0.85
C ASP A 175 -17.32 6.27 -1.68
N VAL A 176 -17.80 5.55 -2.70
CA VAL A 176 -16.94 4.80 -3.62
C VAL A 176 -16.02 5.76 -4.40
N MET A 177 -16.58 6.84 -4.94
CA MET A 177 -15.78 7.85 -5.66
C MET A 177 -14.77 8.56 -4.76
N ALA A 178 -15.14 8.90 -3.52
CA ALA A 178 -14.23 9.51 -2.57
C ALA A 178 -13.08 8.57 -2.18
N ILE A 179 -13.36 7.26 -2.04
CA ILE A 179 -12.33 6.25 -1.78
C ILE A 179 -11.41 6.10 -2.99
N ALA A 180 -11.94 5.98 -4.21
CA ALA A 180 -11.13 5.90 -5.42
C ALA A 180 -10.23 7.13 -5.58
N TYR A 181 -10.77 8.31 -5.32
CA TYR A 181 -10.01 9.54 -5.36
C TYR A 181 -8.93 9.59 -4.27
N TYR A 182 -9.26 9.24 -3.03
CA TYR A 182 -8.29 9.10 -1.95
C TYR A 182 -7.16 8.12 -2.31
N GLN A 183 -7.48 7.00 -2.97
CA GLN A 183 -6.47 6.03 -3.39
C GLN A 183 -5.55 6.54 -4.49
N SER A 184 -5.97 7.48 -5.33
CA SER A 184 -5.05 8.13 -6.29
C SER A 184 -3.93 8.91 -5.59
N PHE A 185 -4.17 9.37 -4.37
CA PHE A 185 -3.14 9.97 -3.52
C PHE A 185 -2.11 8.95 -3.03
N TYR A 186 -2.43 7.66 -3.01
CA TYR A 186 -1.60 6.61 -2.42
C TYR A 186 -0.23 6.46 -3.09
N ALA A 187 -0.17 6.47 -4.42
CA ALA A 187 1.08 6.36 -5.17
C ALA A 187 2.07 7.48 -4.80
N THR A 188 1.55 8.65 -4.46
CA THR A 188 2.34 9.82 -4.05
C THR A 188 3.00 9.64 -2.68
N THR A 189 2.49 8.71 -1.87
CA THR A 189 3.05 8.38 -0.56
C THR A 189 4.29 7.49 -0.65
N LEU A 190 4.49 6.76 -1.76
CA LEU A 190 5.66 5.90 -1.94
C LEU A 190 6.97 6.69 -1.92
N VAL A 191 6.94 7.87 -2.54
CA VAL A 191 8.12 8.74 -2.65
C VAL A 191 8.29 9.59 -1.41
N GLN A 192 7.25 9.73 -0.59
CA GLN A 192 7.21 10.65 0.54
C GLN A 192 8.41 10.52 1.47
N ARG A 193 8.72 9.32 1.98
CA ARG A 193 9.85 9.15 2.93
C ARG A 193 11.17 9.62 2.34
N MET A 194 11.44 9.19 1.11
CA MET A 194 12.68 9.52 0.42
C MET A 194 12.74 11.01 0.19
N SER A 195 11.66 11.55 -0.34
CA SER A 195 11.49 12.96 -0.54
C SER A 195 11.68 13.76 0.77
N GLU A 196 11.04 13.40 1.88
CA GLU A 196 11.15 14.10 3.17
C GLU A 196 12.60 14.12 3.65
N ALA A 197 13.28 12.99 3.48
CA ALA A 197 14.69 12.90 3.78
C ALA A 197 15.52 13.88 2.92
N TRP A 198 15.21 13.95 1.62
CA TRP A 198 15.83 14.92 0.71
C TRP A 198 15.54 16.37 1.09
N ARG A 199 14.29 16.74 1.41
CA ARG A 199 13.96 18.10 1.85
C ARG A 199 14.80 18.49 3.04
N ALA A 200 14.85 17.63 4.06
CA ALA A 200 15.60 17.93 5.27
C ALA A 200 17.09 18.13 4.97
N VAL A 201 17.68 17.32 4.08
CA VAL A 201 19.06 17.53 3.60
C VAL A 201 19.22 18.91 2.95
N VAL A 202 18.35 19.26 1.99
CA VAL A 202 18.50 20.52 1.24
C VAL A 202 18.17 21.75 2.09
N GLU A 203 17.23 21.66 3.04
CA GLU A 203 16.93 22.74 4.00
C GLU A 203 18.11 23.00 4.93
N SER A 204 18.81 21.95 5.36
CA SER A 204 19.96 22.08 6.25
C SER A 204 21.23 22.56 5.53
N TYR A 205 21.40 22.24 4.24
CA TYR A 205 22.67 22.42 3.52
C TYR A 205 22.63 23.31 2.27
N GLY A 206 21.46 23.80 1.85
CA GLY A 206 21.33 24.79 0.78
C GLY A 206 21.60 24.24 -0.63
N ASP A 207 21.97 25.13 -1.54
CA ASP A 207 22.03 24.85 -2.98
C ASP A 207 23.14 23.88 -3.41
N GLU A 208 24.17 23.68 -2.59
CA GLU A 208 25.21 22.67 -2.86
C GLU A 208 24.64 21.24 -2.75
N ALA A 209 23.79 21.00 -1.75
CA ALA A 209 23.01 19.76 -1.66
C ALA A 209 22.00 19.61 -2.80
N ARG A 210 21.51 20.73 -3.36
CA ARG A 210 20.66 20.74 -4.56
C ARG A 210 21.47 20.37 -5.82
N GLN A 211 22.72 20.81 -5.96
CA GLN A 211 23.58 20.46 -7.10
C GLN A 211 24.04 18.99 -7.08
N TRP A 212 24.33 18.44 -5.89
CA TRP A 212 24.56 17.00 -5.72
C TRP A 212 23.39 16.17 -6.28
N LEU A 213 22.18 16.68 -6.10
CA LEU A 213 20.93 16.10 -6.56
C LEU A 213 20.63 16.31 -8.05
N GLU A 214 21.31 17.23 -8.73
CA GLU A 214 21.20 17.39 -10.18
C GLU A 214 22.01 16.34 -10.95
N VAL A 215 22.97 15.66 -10.28
CA VAL A 215 23.78 14.56 -10.86
C VAL A 215 22.99 13.24 -10.93
N LEU A 216 21.86 13.15 -10.23
CA LEU A 216 20.82 12.15 -10.42
C LEU A 216 19.69 12.85 -11.17
N ASP A 217 19.50 12.62 -12.47
CA ASP A 217 18.45 13.29 -13.26
C ASP A 217 17.10 13.32 -12.50
N GLY A 218 16.69 14.50 -12.00
CA GLY A 218 15.29 14.87 -11.73
C GLY A 218 14.74 14.86 -10.30
N TRP A 219 15.51 15.11 -9.23
CA TRP A 219 14.98 15.08 -7.85
C TRP A 219 15.13 16.45 -7.14
N ALA A 220 14.04 16.99 -6.57
CA ALA A 220 14.12 18.10 -5.59
C ALA A 220 13.14 17.97 -4.40
N ARG A 221 13.06 19.03 -3.58
CA ARG A 221 12.30 19.20 -2.31
C ARG A 221 10.77 18.90 -2.33
N PRO A 222 10.28 17.83 -1.68
CA PRO A 222 8.84 17.66 -1.43
C PRO A 222 8.26 18.56 -0.37
N THR A 223 6.96 18.43 -0.21
CA THR A 223 6.11 19.36 0.56
C THR A 223 4.77 18.74 0.94
N MET A 224 4.57 17.45 0.66
CA MET A 224 3.31 16.76 0.95
C MET A 224 3.26 16.34 2.43
N PRO A 225 2.15 16.60 3.15
CA PRO A 225 1.99 16.13 4.52
C PRO A 225 1.80 14.60 4.63
N THR A 226 2.07 14.08 5.83
CA THR A 226 2.31 12.67 6.22
C THR A 226 1.14 11.71 6.13
N PHE A 227 1.23 10.66 5.30
CA PHE A 227 0.65 9.31 5.47
C PHE A 227 1.36 8.33 4.52
N SER A 228 2.07 7.32 5.05
CA SER A 228 2.69 6.28 4.22
C SER A 228 1.84 5.03 4.26
N LEU A 229 1.46 4.49 3.10
CA LEU A 229 0.74 3.21 3.01
C LEU A 229 1.44 2.21 2.07
N ALA A 230 2.18 2.69 1.07
CA ALA A 230 2.95 1.89 0.10
C ALA A 230 4.46 1.98 0.35
N GLU A 231 5.17 0.87 0.18
CA GLU A 231 6.64 0.87 0.22
C GLU A 231 7.27 0.26 -1.06
N GLY A 232 6.51 -0.38 -1.95
CA GLY A 232 6.98 -0.79 -3.27
C GLY A 232 6.06 -1.82 -3.93
N SER A 233 6.49 -2.44 -5.02
CA SER A 233 5.83 -3.60 -5.65
C SER A 233 6.81 -4.28 -6.61
N ASN A 234 6.66 -5.57 -6.92
CA ASN A 234 7.24 -6.13 -8.14
C ASN A 234 6.18 -6.68 -9.09
N THR A 235 6.51 -6.65 -10.38
CA THR A 235 5.82 -7.36 -11.46
C THR A 235 6.86 -7.81 -12.48
N TRP A 236 6.64 -8.96 -13.11
CA TRP A 236 7.35 -9.35 -14.32
C TRP A 236 6.52 -10.29 -15.18
N VAL A 237 6.76 -10.24 -16.47
CA VAL A 237 6.10 -11.04 -17.50
C VAL A 237 7.13 -11.66 -18.43
N ILE A 238 6.90 -12.92 -18.81
CA ILE A 238 7.81 -13.74 -19.63
C ILE A 238 7.06 -14.18 -20.87
N SER A 239 7.69 -14.00 -22.02
CA SER A 239 7.17 -14.45 -23.32
C SER A 239 7.14 -15.98 -23.43
N PRO A 240 6.28 -16.55 -24.30
CA PRO A 240 6.24 -17.98 -24.59
C PRO A 240 7.60 -18.59 -24.95
N GLU A 241 8.44 -17.88 -25.70
CA GLU A 241 9.74 -18.35 -26.20
C GLU A 241 10.76 -18.56 -25.08
N ARG A 242 10.54 -17.92 -23.92
CA ARG A 242 11.35 -18.06 -22.71
C ARG A 242 10.62 -18.85 -21.62
N SER A 243 9.48 -19.45 -21.92
CA SER A 243 8.71 -20.24 -20.95
C SER A 243 8.84 -21.73 -21.23
N LEU A 244 9.06 -22.53 -20.19
CA LEU A 244 9.07 -23.99 -20.29
C LEU A 244 7.71 -24.59 -20.66
N THR A 245 6.63 -23.84 -20.47
CA THR A 245 5.27 -24.27 -20.86
C THR A 245 4.88 -23.83 -22.27
N GLY A 246 5.71 -23.01 -22.92
CA GLY A 246 5.42 -22.44 -24.23
C GLY A 246 4.25 -21.43 -24.23
N ALA A 247 3.89 -20.92 -23.05
CA ALA A 247 2.88 -19.89 -22.87
C ALA A 247 3.44 -18.75 -22.00
N ALA A 248 2.83 -17.56 -22.10
CA ALA A 248 3.27 -16.42 -21.31
C ALA A 248 3.10 -16.68 -19.80
N LEU A 249 4.06 -16.19 -19.01
CA LEU A 249 4.02 -16.21 -17.54
C LEU A 249 3.90 -14.79 -16.99
N HIS A 250 3.19 -14.64 -15.88
CA HIS A 250 3.02 -13.34 -15.21
C HIS A 250 3.04 -13.51 -13.70
N ALA A 251 3.91 -12.75 -13.02
CA ALA A 251 3.97 -12.72 -11.57
C ALA A 251 3.86 -11.29 -11.02
N SER A 252 3.21 -11.16 -9.87
CA SER A 252 3.09 -9.89 -9.15
C SER A 252 3.06 -10.09 -7.64
N ASP A 253 3.70 -9.18 -6.91
CA ASP A 253 3.68 -9.10 -5.45
C ASP A 253 3.77 -7.63 -4.95
N PRO A 254 2.64 -6.92 -4.81
CA PRO A 254 2.64 -5.53 -4.32
C PRO A 254 3.15 -5.45 -2.87
N HIS A 255 3.99 -4.46 -2.56
CA HIS A 255 4.61 -4.28 -1.25
C HIS A 255 3.97 -3.13 -0.44
N LEU A 256 3.14 -3.49 0.54
CA LEU A 256 2.39 -2.57 1.37
C LEU A 256 2.67 -2.82 2.85
N GLU A 257 2.17 -1.95 3.72
CA GLU A 257 2.15 -2.25 5.16
C GLU A 257 1.36 -3.54 5.43
N TYR A 258 1.97 -4.47 6.15
CA TYR A 258 1.39 -5.76 6.53
C TYR A 258 1.39 -6.02 8.03
N ASP A 259 1.83 -5.03 8.83
CA ASP A 259 1.83 -5.10 10.29
C ASP A 259 0.51 -4.63 10.91
N VAL A 260 -0.51 -4.44 10.08
CA VAL A 260 -1.89 -4.11 10.45
C VAL A 260 -2.84 -5.17 9.89
N ALA A 261 -3.83 -5.57 10.70
CA ALA A 261 -4.90 -6.48 10.28
C ALA A 261 -6.27 -5.76 10.21
N PRO A 262 -7.16 -6.15 9.29
CA PRO A 262 -6.95 -7.11 8.21
C PRO A 262 -6.06 -6.57 7.08
N GLY A 263 -5.57 -7.47 6.21
CA GLY A 263 -4.77 -7.08 5.05
C GLY A 263 -5.59 -6.25 4.05
N MET A 264 -4.95 -5.54 3.13
CA MET A 264 -5.65 -4.66 2.18
C MET A 264 -6.57 -5.43 1.22
N TRP A 265 -6.10 -6.57 0.73
CA TRP A 265 -6.72 -7.28 -0.39
C TRP A 265 -7.83 -8.24 0.05
N TYR A 266 -8.81 -8.42 -0.84
CA TYR A 266 -9.85 -9.45 -0.79
C TYR A 266 -9.87 -10.17 -2.14
N ALA A 267 -9.68 -11.48 -2.18
CA ALA A 267 -9.71 -12.24 -3.44
C ALA A 267 -11.16 -12.60 -3.80
N ALA A 268 -11.53 -12.50 -5.08
CA ALA A 268 -12.84 -12.90 -5.57
C ALA A 268 -12.81 -13.27 -7.06
N GLY A 269 -13.73 -14.16 -7.47
CA GLY A 269 -14.10 -14.36 -8.87
C GLY A 269 -15.53 -13.88 -9.14
N LEU A 270 -15.75 -13.15 -10.22
CA LEU A 270 -17.05 -12.65 -10.65
C LEU A 270 -17.36 -13.21 -12.04
N HIS A 271 -18.51 -13.87 -12.16
CA HIS A 271 -18.96 -14.54 -13.37
C HIS A 271 -20.44 -14.24 -13.61
N SER A 272 -20.80 -13.85 -14.83
CA SER A 272 -22.19 -13.65 -15.24
C SER A 272 -22.49 -14.28 -16.59
N ALA A 273 -23.77 -14.44 -16.93
CA ALA A 273 -24.19 -14.83 -18.28
C ALA A 273 -24.12 -13.68 -19.30
N GLU A 274 -23.91 -12.43 -18.87
CA GLU A 274 -23.84 -11.23 -19.72
C GLU A 274 -22.42 -10.95 -20.25
N GLY A 275 -21.39 -11.58 -19.68
CA GLY A 275 -20.03 -11.53 -20.19
C GLY A 275 -18.97 -11.20 -19.15
N LEU A 276 -19.35 -10.76 -17.95
CA LEU A 276 -18.41 -10.59 -16.85
C LEU A 276 -17.79 -11.94 -16.48
N ASN A 277 -16.46 -12.00 -16.52
CA ASN A 277 -15.73 -13.20 -16.17
C ASN A 277 -14.32 -12.83 -15.72
N LEU A 278 -14.06 -12.80 -14.41
CA LEU A 278 -12.77 -12.37 -13.88
C LEU A 278 -12.45 -12.98 -12.53
N VAL A 279 -11.17 -13.03 -12.19
CA VAL A 279 -10.63 -13.44 -10.88
C VAL A 279 -9.46 -12.54 -10.52
N GLY A 280 -9.37 -12.17 -9.25
CA GLY A 280 -8.20 -11.50 -8.74
C GLY A 280 -8.40 -10.98 -7.33
N VAL A 281 -7.64 -9.94 -6.98
CA VAL A 281 -7.81 -9.19 -5.74
C VAL A 281 -8.57 -7.90 -5.97
N THR A 282 -9.50 -7.60 -5.08
CA THR A 282 -10.20 -6.33 -4.94
C THR A 282 -9.67 -5.60 -3.69
N ALA A 283 -9.99 -4.32 -3.57
CA ALA A 283 -9.88 -3.59 -2.32
C ALA A 283 -11.30 -3.31 -1.77
N PRO A 284 -11.66 -3.83 -0.58
CA PRO A 284 -12.98 -3.63 0.01
C PRO A 284 -13.38 -2.16 0.08
N GLY A 285 -14.58 -1.83 -0.43
CA GLY A 285 -15.02 -0.45 -0.62
C GLY A 285 -15.05 0.00 -2.08
N MET A 286 -14.45 -0.76 -3.00
CA MET A 286 -14.49 -0.48 -4.44
C MET A 286 -14.93 -1.71 -5.25
N PRO A 287 -15.75 -1.53 -6.31
CA PRO A 287 -16.23 -2.60 -7.18
C PRO A 287 -15.23 -2.95 -8.30
N PHE A 288 -13.93 -3.05 -7.98
CA PHE A 288 -12.89 -3.22 -8.99
C PHE A 288 -11.90 -4.31 -8.61
N VAL A 289 -11.59 -5.19 -9.58
CA VAL A 289 -10.51 -6.17 -9.47
C VAL A 289 -9.21 -5.51 -9.91
N ALA A 290 -8.37 -5.25 -8.90
CA ALA A 290 -7.14 -4.50 -9.03
C ALA A 290 -6.08 -5.21 -9.85
N MET A 291 -5.91 -6.50 -9.57
CA MET A 291 -4.89 -7.33 -10.19
C MET A 291 -5.45 -8.75 -10.29
N GLY A 292 -5.25 -9.40 -11.43
CA GLY A 292 -5.90 -10.67 -11.73
C GLY A 292 -5.95 -10.97 -13.22
N HIS A 293 -6.96 -11.74 -13.64
CA HIS A 293 -7.21 -12.06 -15.04
C HIS A 293 -8.69 -12.22 -15.35
N ASN A 294 -9.06 -12.05 -16.62
CA ASN A 294 -10.39 -12.32 -17.15
C ASN A 294 -10.44 -13.57 -18.06
N GLY A 295 -9.38 -14.38 -18.02
CA GLY A 295 -9.24 -15.60 -18.84
C GLY A 295 -8.85 -15.33 -20.30
N ARG A 296 -8.63 -14.06 -20.66
CA ARG A 296 -7.99 -13.62 -21.92
C ARG A 296 -6.71 -12.88 -21.64
N ILE A 297 -6.75 -11.93 -20.73
CA ILE A 297 -5.63 -11.11 -20.31
C ILE A 297 -5.45 -11.20 -18.79
N ALA A 298 -4.23 -10.94 -18.33
CA ALA A 298 -3.85 -10.86 -16.93
C ALA A 298 -3.09 -9.55 -16.71
N TRP A 299 -3.44 -8.83 -15.65
CA TRP A 299 -2.89 -7.54 -15.33
C TRP A 299 -2.47 -7.44 -13.87
N ALA A 300 -1.38 -6.71 -13.67
CA ALA A 300 -0.96 -6.21 -12.38
C ALA A 300 -0.36 -4.83 -12.54
N PHE A 301 -0.16 -4.13 -11.41
CA PHE A 301 0.50 -2.84 -11.44
C PHE A 301 1.51 -2.67 -10.30
N THR A 302 2.45 -1.77 -10.53
CA THR A 302 3.34 -1.20 -9.51
C THR A 302 3.12 0.30 -9.47
N VAL A 303 3.42 0.95 -8.35
CA VAL A 303 3.45 2.42 -8.30
C VAL A 303 4.52 2.98 -9.24
N ALA A 304 4.17 4.01 -10.00
CA ALA A 304 5.08 4.84 -10.79
C ALA A 304 5.36 6.13 -10.02
N PRO A 305 6.58 6.32 -9.48
CA PRO A 305 6.92 7.44 -8.59
C PRO A 305 7.20 8.75 -9.35
N VAL A 306 6.35 9.10 -10.32
CA VAL A 306 6.47 10.28 -11.19
C VAL A 306 6.15 11.57 -10.41
N ASP A 307 6.84 12.67 -10.73
CA ASP A 307 6.58 13.99 -10.16
C ASP A 307 5.25 14.59 -10.66
N VAL A 308 4.21 14.42 -9.84
CA VAL A 308 2.84 14.86 -10.09
C VAL A 308 2.39 16.01 -9.17
N PHE A 309 3.34 16.76 -8.60
CA PHE A 309 3.05 17.93 -7.76
C PHE A 309 3.87 19.14 -8.18
N GLU A 310 3.37 20.31 -7.82
CA GLU A 310 4.15 21.54 -7.77
C GLU A 310 3.83 22.29 -6.50
N ILE A 311 4.87 22.85 -5.89
CA ILE A 311 4.69 23.83 -4.83
C ILE A 311 5.12 25.16 -5.31
N TRP A 312 4.26 26.13 -5.02
CA TRP A 312 4.42 27.48 -5.44
C TRP A 312 4.63 28.35 -4.21
N ARG A 313 5.60 29.26 -4.29
CA ARG A 313 5.74 30.38 -3.37
C ARG A 313 5.21 31.62 -4.07
N PHE A 314 4.15 32.20 -3.54
CA PHE A 314 3.58 33.44 -4.02
C PHE A 314 3.81 34.56 -3.01
N PRO A 315 4.27 35.74 -3.44
CA PRO A 315 4.17 36.94 -2.62
C PRO A 315 2.70 37.29 -2.39
N ARG A 316 2.42 37.89 -1.24
CA ARG A 316 1.11 38.48 -0.94
C ARG A 316 1.10 39.94 -1.35
N ASP A 317 -0.05 40.42 -1.81
CA ASP A 317 -0.24 41.85 -2.05
C ASP A 317 -0.17 42.60 -0.71
N PRO A 318 0.66 43.65 -0.60
CA PRO A 318 0.86 44.37 0.66
C PRO A 318 -0.37 45.19 1.09
N ASP A 319 -1.26 45.53 0.15
CA ASP A 319 -2.46 46.33 0.40
C ASP A 319 -3.71 45.45 0.60
N ASP A 320 -3.78 44.28 -0.06
CA ASP A 320 -4.81 43.25 0.17
C ASP A 320 -4.17 41.87 0.40
N PRO A 321 -3.93 41.46 1.65
CA PRO A 321 -3.19 40.24 1.96
C PRO A 321 -3.96 38.95 1.60
N GLU A 322 -5.21 39.04 1.12
CA GLU A 322 -5.93 37.90 0.52
C GLU A 322 -5.64 37.73 -0.98
N LEU A 323 -4.84 38.61 -1.60
CA LEU A 323 -4.38 38.48 -2.97
C LEU A 323 -2.95 37.95 -3.01
N LEU A 324 -2.74 36.91 -3.81
CA LEU A 324 -1.44 36.40 -4.21
C LEU A 324 -1.00 37.10 -5.48
N LEU A 325 0.23 37.60 -5.50
CA LEU A 325 0.84 38.12 -6.72
C LEU A 325 1.33 36.92 -7.54
N THR A 326 0.88 36.81 -8.80
CA THR A 326 1.30 35.76 -9.72
C THR A 326 1.73 36.35 -11.07
N ALA A 327 2.44 35.56 -11.87
CA ALA A 327 2.81 35.92 -13.23
C ALA A 327 1.59 36.19 -14.15
N ASP A 328 0.46 35.52 -13.91
CA ASP A 328 -0.76 35.62 -14.72
C ASP A 328 -1.74 36.71 -14.22
N GLY A 329 -1.37 37.43 -13.15
CA GLY A 329 -2.22 38.39 -12.46
C GLY A 329 -2.59 37.95 -11.04
N PRO A 330 -3.20 38.83 -10.22
CA PRO A 330 -3.45 38.52 -8.83
C PRO A 330 -4.49 37.40 -8.66
N GLU A 331 -4.18 36.39 -7.86
CA GLU A 331 -5.08 35.29 -7.49
C GLU A 331 -5.63 35.51 -6.07
N ARG A 332 -6.94 35.33 -5.87
CA ARG A 332 -7.55 35.52 -4.54
C ARG A 332 -7.54 34.22 -3.74
N LEU A 333 -7.11 34.32 -2.48
CA LEU A 333 -7.27 33.25 -1.50
C LEU A 333 -8.73 33.06 -1.11
N HIS A 334 -9.12 31.80 -0.96
CA HIS A 334 -10.41 31.39 -0.45
C HIS A 334 -10.24 30.70 0.90
N ARG A 335 -11.06 31.11 1.86
CA ARG A 335 -11.09 30.52 3.21
C ARG A 335 -12.26 29.56 3.32
N ARG A 336 -12.03 28.40 3.95
CA ARG A 336 -13.07 27.42 4.23
C ARG A 336 -13.01 27.01 5.68
N SER A 337 -14.15 27.09 6.35
CA SER A 337 -14.32 26.66 7.73
C SER A 337 -14.82 25.21 7.75
N GLU A 338 -14.02 24.32 8.30
CA GLU A 338 -14.31 22.89 8.43
C GLU A 338 -14.68 22.56 9.88
N SER A 339 -15.67 21.70 10.05
CA SER A 339 -16.16 21.27 11.36
C SER A 339 -15.87 19.79 11.59
N PHE A 340 -15.09 19.50 12.63
CA PHE A 340 -14.69 18.16 13.03
C PHE A 340 -15.49 17.73 14.25
N LYS A 341 -16.32 16.69 14.11
CA LYS A 341 -16.90 16.02 15.27
C LYS A 341 -15.82 15.14 15.89
N VAL A 342 -15.58 15.30 17.19
CA VAL A 342 -14.48 14.61 17.90
C VAL A 342 -15.07 13.81 19.06
N ARG A 343 -14.79 12.50 19.10
CA ARG A 343 -15.25 11.65 20.19
C ARG A 343 -14.75 12.17 21.55
N GLY A 344 -15.69 12.34 22.47
CA GLY A 344 -15.42 12.89 23.80
C GLY A 344 -15.56 14.41 23.92
N ASN A 345 -15.85 15.11 22.82
CA ASN A 345 -16.16 16.54 22.83
C ASN A 345 -17.67 16.78 22.64
N ASP A 346 -18.26 17.67 23.43
CA ASP A 346 -19.68 18.02 23.34
C ASP A 346 -20.02 18.91 22.13
N ARG A 347 -19.01 19.62 21.58
CA ARG A 347 -19.17 20.50 20.42
C ARG A 347 -18.13 20.15 19.35
N PRO A 348 -18.48 20.28 18.06
CA PRO A 348 -17.52 20.15 16.98
C PRO A 348 -16.37 21.15 17.12
N LEU A 349 -15.17 20.74 16.75
CA LEU A 349 -14.01 21.60 16.61
C LEU A 349 -14.04 22.25 15.23
N THR A 350 -13.95 23.57 15.16
CA THR A 350 -13.87 24.28 13.89
C THR A 350 -12.42 24.66 13.58
N ARG A 351 -12.02 24.51 12.32
CA ARG A 351 -10.74 24.99 11.77
C ARG A 351 -10.98 25.68 10.45
N GLU A 352 -10.29 26.79 10.24
CA GLU A 352 -10.25 27.46 8.95
C GLU A 352 -9.04 26.96 8.17
N PHE A 353 -9.25 26.68 6.89
CA PHE A 353 -8.22 26.32 5.91
C PHE A 353 -8.27 27.30 4.75
N GLN A 354 -7.13 27.48 4.09
CA GLN A 354 -6.98 28.41 2.97
C GLN A 354 -6.62 27.66 1.69
N TYR A 355 -7.08 28.19 0.57
CA TYR A 355 -6.92 27.63 -0.77
C TYR A 355 -6.66 28.76 -1.76
N SER A 356 -5.85 28.50 -2.77
CA SER A 356 -5.84 29.32 -3.98
C SER A 356 -6.59 28.58 -5.10
N PRO A 357 -6.88 29.24 -6.24
CA PRO A 357 -7.41 28.57 -7.42
C PRO A 357 -6.60 27.35 -7.88
N ARG A 358 -5.28 27.32 -7.61
CA ARG A 358 -4.38 26.21 -7.98
C ARG A 358 -4.42 25.04 -7.01
N GLY A 359 -4.73 25.26 -5.73
CA GLY A 359 -4.75 24.19 -4.76
C GLY A 359 -4.66 24.62 -3.31
N ARG A 360 -4.14 23.71 -2.47
CA ARG A 360 -4.17 23.85 -1.01
C ARG A 360 -3.04 24.76 -0.52
N VAL A 361 -3.34 25.71 0.36
CA VAL A 361 -2.30 26.45 1.08
C VAL A 361 -1.65 25.53 2.13
N LEU A 362 -0.33 25.39 2.07
CA LEU A 362 0.47 24.63 3.02
C LEU A 362 0.97 25.52 4.17
N GLU A 363 1.44 26.72 3.83
CA GLU A 363 2.01 27.68 4.75
C GLU A 363 1.64 29.10 4.30
N MET A 364 1.42 29.99 5.26
CA MET A 364 1.18 31.41 4.99
C MET A 364 1.88 32.24 6.06
N THR A 365 2.74 33.16 5.60
CA THR A 365 3.40 34.18 6.42
C THR A 365 2.80 35.55 6.12
N GLU A 366 3.33 36.62 6.70
CA GLU A 366 2.87 38.00 6.41
C GLU A 366 3.07 38.36 4.94
N ASP A 367 4.20 37.95 4.35
CA ASP A 367 4.62 38.36 3.01
C ASP A 367 4.43 37.29 1.92
N GLU A 368 4.30 36.01 2.30
CA GLU A 368 4.36 34.90 1.35
C GLU A 368 3.34 33.78 1.66
N VAL A 369 2.99 33.02 0.62
CA VAL A 369 2.14 31.82 0.71
C VAL A 369 2.76 30.67 -0.06
N LEU A 370 2.81 29.50 0.58
CA LEU A 370 3.11 28.23 -0.09
C LEU A 370 1.82 27.52 -0.48
N VAL A 371 1.66 27.23 -1.77
CA VAL A 371 0.50 26.53 -2.33
C VAL A 371 0.94 25.22 -2.95
N MET A 372 0.20 24.16 -2.66
CA MET A 372 0.34 22.84 -3.26
C MET A 372 -0.66 22.63 -4.38
N GLN A 373 -0.14 22.51 -5.60
CA GLN A 373 -0.85 22.06 -6.78
C GLN A 373 -0.54 20.57 -7.00
N TRP A 374 -1.58 19.76 -7.19
CA TRP A 374 -1.47 18.33 -7.43
C TRP A 374 -2.22 17.99 -8.70
N VAL A 375 -1.61 17.19 -9.57
CA VAL A 375 -2.24 16.72 -10.81
C VAL A 375 -3.58 16.04 -10.55
N GLY A 376 -3.73 15.30 -9.45
CA GLY A 376 -5.00 14.64 -9.12
C GLY A 376 -6.17 15.61 -8.90
N PHE A 377 -5.93 16.88 -8.57
CA PHE A 377 -6.99 17.90 -8.51
C PHE A 377 -7.55 18.29 -9.88
N GLU A 378 -6.80 18.03 -10.95
CA GLU A 378 -7.16 18.38 -12.33
C GLU A 378 -7.73 17.18 -13.10
N LEU A 379 -7.56 15.95 -12.58
CA LEU A 379 -8.01 14.72 -13.24
C LEU A 379 -9.47 14.37 -12.89
N PRO A 380 -10.31 13.96 -13.86
CA PRO A 380 -11.67 13.53 -13.59
C PRO A 380 -11.73 12.18 -12.85
N VAL A 381 -12.33 12.17 -11.66
CA VAL A 381 -12.52 10.94 -10.87
C VAL A 381 -13.49 9.93 -11.52
N ALA A 382 -14.46 10.39 -12.31
CA ALA A 382 -15.35 9.48 -13.04
C ALA A 382 -14.56 8.63 -14.03
N GLU A 383 -13.70 9.27 -14.82
CA GLU A 383 -12.84 8.61 -15.82
C GLU A 383 -11.91 7.57 -15.18
N LEU A 384 -11.44 7.82 -13.95
CA LEU A 384 -10.67 6.83 -13.18
C LEU A 384 -11.48 5.53 -12.96
N LEU A 385 -12.74 5.64 -12.55
CA LEU A 385 -13.60 4.48 -12.31
C LEU A 385 -14.05 3.82 -13.62
N ASP A 386 -14.49 4.61 -14.59
CA ASP A 386 -14.92 4.10 -15.91
C ASP A 386 -13.80 3.30 -16.59
N SER A 387 -12.57 3.84 -16.56
CA SER A 387 -11.40 3.18 -17.14
C SER A 387 -10.96 1.94 -16.36
N ALA A 388 -11.08 1.97 -15.02
CA ALA A 388 -10.78 0.80 -14.19
C ALA A 388 -11.76 -0.35 -14.46
N MET A 389 -13.04 -0.05 -14.72
CA MET A 389 -14.03 -1.05 -15.13
C MET A 389 -13.79 -1.54 -16.56
N ALA A 390 -13.38 -0.66 -17.48
CA ALA A 390 -13.06 -1.03 -18.86
C ALA A 390 -11.92 -2.06 -18.96
N ILE A 391 -10.94 -2.05 -18.04
CA ILE A 391 -9.89 -3.07 -17.95
C ILE A 391 -10.48 -4.49 -17.81
N HIS A 392 -11.59 -4.67 -17.09
CA HIS A 392 -12.18 -5.99 -16.87
C HIS A 392 -12.66 -6.64 -18.18
N GLN A 393 -13.05 -5.83 -19.15
CA GLN A 393 -13.61 -6.27 -20.44
C GLN A 393 -12.55 -6.34 -21.56
N ALA A 394 -11.35 -5.82 -21.32
CA ALA A 394 -10.30 -5.80 -22.33
C ALA A 394 -9.88 -7.22 -22.73
N SER A 395 -9.81 -7.46 -24.04
CA SER A 395 -9.52 -8.78 -24.62
C SER A 395 -8.13 -8.89 -25.24
N ASN A 396 -7.45 -7.77 -25.44
CA ASN A 396 -6.13 -7.67 -26.07
C ASN A 396 -5.35 -6.46 -25.53
N PHE A 397 -4.08 -6.33 -25.94
CA PHE A 397 -3.21 -5.26 -25.44
C PHE A 397 -3.68 -3.85 -25.83
N ASP A 398 -4.28 -3.68 -27.01
CA ASP A 398 -4.72 -2.36 -27.47
C ASP A 398 -5.90 -1.84 -26.63
N GLU A 399 -6.90 -2.68 -26.39
CA GLU A 399 -8.03 -2.38 -25.49
C GLU A 399 -7.54 -2.15 -24.06
N PHE A 400 -6.63 -3.01 -23.58
CA PHE A 400 -6.03 -2.87 -22.25
C PHE A 400 -5.29 -1.55 -22.11
N ARG A 401 -4.43 -1.20 -23.08
CA ARG A 401 -3.66 0.04 -23.07
C ARG A 401 -4.56 1.25 -23.14
N ALA A 402 -5.61 1.23 -23.97
CA ALA A 402 -6.56 2.32 -24.06
C ALA A 402 -7.21 2.61 -22.71
N ALA A 403 -7.67 1.58 -21.99
CA ALA A 403 -8.24 1.74 -20.65
C ALA A 403 -7.19 2.11 -19.59
N ALA A 404 -6.10 1.35 -19.50
CA ALA A 404 -5.05 1.51 -18.48
C ALA A 404 -4.39 2.90 -18.52
N SER A 405 -4.24 3.50 -19.71
CA SER A 405 -3.63 4.83 -19.86
C SER A 405 -4.48 5.97 -19.29
N GLN A 406 -5.80 5.76 -19.15
CA GLN A 406 -6.72 6.73 -18.56
C GLN A 406 -6.84 6.62 -17.04
N VAL A 407 -6.28 5.55 -16.44
CA VAL A 407 -6.14 5.39 -14.99
C VAL A 407 -4.95 6.21 -14.46
N GLY A 408 -4.78 7.43 -14.97
CA GLY A 408 -3.57 8.24 -14.75
C GLY A 408 -3.46 8.85 -13.37
N ALA A 409 -4.58 9.05 -12.68
CA ALA A 409 -4.61 9.54 -11.31
C ALA A 409 -3.92 8.58 -10.33
N LEU A 410 -3.99 7.26 -10.57
CA LEU A 410 -3.30 6.28 -9.72
C LEU A 410 -1.78 6.36 -9.84
N SER A 411 -1.24 6.94 -10.93
CA SER A 411 0.20 7.00 -11.20
C SER A 411 0.90 5.64 -11.04
N VAL A 412 0.56 4.70 -11.92
CA VAL A 412 1.06 3.31 -11.87
C VAL A 412 1.69 2.87 -13.18
N ASN A 413 2.54 1.85 -13.06
CA ASN A 413 3.02 1.05 -14.18
C ASN A 413 2.18 -0.23 -14.24
N TRP A 414 1.58 -0.50 -15.38
CA TRP A 414 0.86 -1.73 -15.64
C TRP A 414 1.75 -2.76 -16.32
N SER A 415 1.56 -4.01 -15.93
CA SER A 415 2.12 -5.20 -16.55
C SER A 415 0.99 -6.05 -17.12
N TYR A 416 1.22 -6.62 -18.29
CA TYR A 416 0.22 -7.29 -19.09
C TYR A 416 0.76 -8.62 -19.63
N SER A 417 -0.09 -9.64 -19.65
CA SER A 417 0.10 -10.83 -20.48
C SER A 417 -1.24 -11.34 -20.98
N ASP A 418 -1.25 -12.11 -22.07
CA ASP A 418 -2.47 -12.73 -22.57
C ASP A 418 -2.28 -14.18 -23.04
N ARG A 419 -3.43 -14.79 -23.32
CA ARG A 419 -3.54 -16.17 -23.78
C ARG A 419 -2.95 -16.40 -25.18
N ASP A 420 -2.77 -15.34 -25.97
CA ASP A 420 -2.18 -15.40 -27.30
C ASP A 420 -0.64 -15.30 -27.26
N GLY A 421 -0.06 -15.18 -26.05
CA GLY A 421 1.38 -15.17 -25.82
C GLY A 421 1.98 -13.78 -25.82
N ASN A 422 1.18 -12.71 -25.81
CA ASN A 422 1.72 -11.36 -25.73
C ASN A 422 2.09 -11.00 -24.29
N ILE A 423 3.13 -10.19 -24.16
CA ILE A 423 3.54 -9.55 -22.92
C ILE A 423 3.66 -8.04 -23.13
N GLY A 424 3.21 -7.26 -22.15
CA GLY A 424 3.11 -5.81 -22.32
C GLY A 424 3.34 -5.00 -21.04
N TYR A 425 3.59 -3.72 -21.25
CA TYR A 425 3.79 -2.71 -20.23
C TYR A 425 3.13 -1.40 -20.65
N VAL A 426 2.47 -0.71 -19.70
CA VAL A 426 1.85 0.60 -19.92
C VAL A 426 2.10 1.49 -18.71
N GLN A 427 2.69 2.67 -18.88
CA GLN A 427 2.79 3.66 -17.82
C GLN A 427 1.57 4.60 -17.88
N SER A 428 0.76 4.65 -16.82
CA SER A 428 -0.49 5.42 -16.85
C SER A 428 -0.38 6.84 -16.31
N SER A 429 0.67 7.18 -15.56
CA SER A 429 0.82 8.48 -14.89
C SER A 429 0.52 9.67 -15.82
N ALA A 430 -0.25 10.65 -15.32
CA ALA A 430 -0.47 11.91 -16.02
C ALA A 430 0.79 12.79 -15.93
N ILE A 431 1.73 12.61 -16.87
CA ILE A 431 3.00 13.33 -16.90
C ILE A 431 2.77 14.80 -17.31
N PRO A 432 3.05 15.79 -16.44
CA PRO A 432 2.84 17.20 -16.76
C PRO A 432 3.84 17.74 -17.79
N VAL A 433 3.36 18.57 -18.73
CA VAL A 433 4.21 19.24 -19.73
C VAL A 433 4.76 20.53 -19.14
N ARG A 434 5.96 20.46 -18.56
CA ARG A 434 6.63 21.61 -17.91
C ARG A 434 7.53 22.37 -18.87
N ARG A 435 7.55 23.70 -18.73
CA ARG A 435 8.48 24.60 -19.45
C ARG A 435 9.80 24.84 -18.70
N HIS A 436 9.88 24.36 -17.46
CA HIS A 436 11.07 24.41 -16.61
C HIS A 436 11.59 23.00 -16.31
N ARG A 437 12.82 22.94 -15.78
CA ARG A 437 13.48 21.69 -15.35
C ARG A 437 13.53 21.52 -13.82
N HIS A 438 12.88 22.42 -13.09
CA HIS A 438 12.76 22.33 -11.64
C HIS A 438 11.71 21.26 -11.28
N HIS A 439 12.15 20.07 -10.91
CA HIS A 439 11.28 18.97 -10.49
C HIS A 439 11.26 18.87 -8.98
N PHE A 440 10.11 18.56 -8.38
CA PHE A 440 9.92 18.55 -6.93
C PHE A 440 10.49 19.80 -6.23
N ALA A 441 10.44 21.00 -6.81
CA ALA A 441 11.01 22.19 -6.17
C ALA A 441 9.90 23.12 -5.66
N VAL A 442 10.25 24.04 -4.76
CA VAL A 442 9.39 25.22 -4.52
C VAL A 442 9.64 26.21 -5.65
N LEU A 443 8.65 26.36 -6.51
CA LEU A 443 8.61 27.26 -7.64
C LEU A 443 8.27 28.68 -7.20
N ASP A 444 8.89 29.66 -7.85
CA ASP A 444 8.51 31.07 -7.73
C ASP A 444 7.23 31.33 -8.54
N GLY A 445 6.17 31.76 -7.85
CA GLY A 445 4.87 32.07 -8.45
C GLY A 445 4.82 33.34 -9.30
N MET A 446 5.86 34.17 -9.26
CA MET A 446 6.02 35.33 -10.14
C MET A 446 6.77 35.01 -11.43
N ASN A 447 7.31 33.79 -11.58
CA ASN A 447 8.00 33.38 -12.80
C ASN A 447 7.00 32.80 -13.83
N PRO A 448 6.82 33.43 -15.00
CA PRO A 448 5.88 32.95 -16.03
C PRO A 448 6.30 31.63 -16.70
N ASP A 449 7.54 31.19 -16.52
CA ASP A 449 8.04 29.92 -17.07
C ASP A 449 7.78 28.71 -16.14
N HIS A 450 7.33 28.96 -14.92
CA HIS A 450 6.94 27.91 -13.97
C HIS A 450 5.53 27.39 -14.25
N GLY A 451 5.28 26.12 -13.94
CA GLY A 451 4.00 25.46 -14.16
C GLY A 451 4.01 24.43 -15.28
N TRP A 452 2.88 23.74 -15.41
CA TRP A 452 2.60 22.82 -16.52
C TRP A 452 1.50 23.31 -17.46
N ASP A 453 1.65 22.93 -18.73
CA ASP A 453 0.69 23.19 -19.80
C ASP A 453 0.00 21.87 -20.19
N GLY A 454 -0.91 21.42 -19.33
CA GLY A 454 -1.57 20.12 -19.46
C GLY A 454 -0.61 18.93 -19.28
N PHE A 455 -1.01 17.80 -19.88
CA PHE A 455 -0.34 16.50 -19.72
C PHE A 455 0.02 15.91 -21.08
N TYR A 456 1.10 15.12 -21.14
CA TYR A 456 1.37 14.32 -22.33
C TYR A 456 0.20 13.35 -22.57
N PRO A 457 -0.31 13.27 -23.82
CA PRO A 457 -1.41 12.38 -24.13
C PRO A 457 -0.96 10.91 -24.01
N PRO A 458 -1.87 9.96 -23.74
CA PRO A 458 -1.57 8.54 -23.59
C PRO A 458 -0.62 7.93 -24.63
N GLU A 459 -0.71 8.36 -25.88
CA GLU A 459 0.10 7.84 -26.99
C GLU A 459 1.57 8.27 -26.91
N GLN A 460 1.85 9.34 -26.17
CA GLN A 460 3.20 9.88 -25.90
C GLN A 460 3.75 9.43 -24.54
N ARG A 461 3.07 8.51 -23.85
CA ARG A 461 3.56 7.91 -22.60
C ARG A 461 4.25 6.57 -22.85
N PRO A 462 5.16 6.14 -21.95
CA PRO A 462 5.89 4.89 -22.11
C PRO A 462 4.96 3.67 -22.18
N TYR A 463 5.17 2.82 -23.20
CA TYR A 463 4.56 1.50 -23.29
C TYR A 463 5.50 0.55 -24.04
N ALA A 464 5.32 -0.75 -23.85
CA ALA A 464 6.02 -1.79 -24.60
C ALA A 464 5.09 -2.97 -24.84
N LEU A 465 5.26 -3.64 -25.98
CA LEU A 465 4.59 -4.88 -26.34
C LEU A 465 5.62 -5.80 -26.98
N ASN A 466 5.75 -7.03 -26.46
CA ASN A 466 6.61 -8.09 -26.99
C ASN A 466 8.05 -7.63 -27.33
N PRO A 467 8.83 -7.13 -26.37
CA PRO A 467 10.21 -6.73 -26.64
C PRO A 467 11.08 -7.95 -26.98
N ASP A 468 12.09 -7.77 -27.83
CA ASP A 468 13.00 -8.82 -28.31
C ASP A 468 13.67 -9.65 -27.18
N GLN A 469 13.91 -9.03 -26.02
CA GLN A 469 14.50 -9.73 -24.87
C GLN A 469 13.56 -10.78 -24.26
N GLY A 470 12.27 -10.80 -24.63
CA GLY A 470 11.30 -11.81 -24.23
C GLY A 470 10.81 -11.72 -22.79
N TRP A 471 11.04 -10.59 -22.12
CA TRP A 471 10.51 -10.31 -20.77
C TRP A 471 10.37 -8.81 -20.51
N LEU A 472 9.48 -8.44 -19.59
CA LEU A 472 9.36 -7.11 -19.00
C LEU A 472 9.31 -7.25 -17.48
N ALA A 473 9.90 -6.30 -16.76
CA ALA A 473 9.88 -6.30 -15.31
C ALA A 473 9.79 -4.87 -14.77
N ASN A 474 9.07 -4.71 -13.66
CA ASN A 474 9.01 -3.45 -12.94
C ASN A 474 9.06 -3.67 -11.42
N ALA A 475 9.92 -2.91 -10.75
CA ALA A 475 10.04 -2.85 -9.30
C ALA A 475 10.04 -1.40 -8.77
N ASN A 476 9.16 -0.56 -9.33
CA ASN A 476 9.11 0.90 -9.15
C ASN A 476 10.33 1.65 -9.73
N ASN A 477 11.01 1.03 -10.70
CA ASN A 477 12.12 1.64 -11.44
C ASN A 477 11.63 2.60 -12.53
N HIS A 478 12.58 3.38 -13.06
CA HIS A 478 12.35 4.26 -14.21
C HIS A 478 11.81 3.46 -15.41
N ALA A 479 10.81 4.02 -16.10
CA ALA A 479 10.08 3.35 -17.18
C ALA A 479 10.86 3.28 -18.50
N VAL A 480 11.74 4.25 -18.73
CA VAL A 480 12.40 4.49 -20.03
C VAL A 480 13.91 4.66 -19.87
N ASP A 481 14.63 4.59 -20.98
CA ASP A 481 16.05 4.89 -21.06
C ASP A 481 16.31 6.39 -21.30
N GLY A 482 17.58 6.77 -21.44
CA GLY A 482 17.99 8.17 -21.66
C GLY A 482 17.68 8.72 -23.07
N ASN A 483 17.18 7.91 -24.00
CA ASN A 483 16.82 8.35 -25.36
C ASN A 483 15.35 8.80 -25.46
N TRP A 484 14.58 8.64 -24.39
CA TRP A 484 13.17 9.02 -24.38
C TRP A 484 12.99 10.55 -24.46
N PRO A 485 12.08 11.05 -25.32
CA PRO A 485 12.03 12.47 -25.67
C PRO A 485 11.44 13.38 -24.57
N HIS A 486 10.76 12.82 -23.57
CA HIS A 486 10.05 13.58 -22.55
C HIS A 486 10.62 13.32 -21.15
N PRO A 487 10.83 14.35 -20.31
CA PRO A 487 11.31 14.11 -18.95
C PRO A 487 10.25 13.36 -18.14
N ILE A 488 10.66 12.31 -17.41
CA ILE A 488 9.82 11.58 -16.45
C ILE A 488 10.46 11.66 -15.05
N PRO A 489 10.57 12.87 -14.47
CA PRO A 489 11.16 13.06 -13.15
C PRO A 489 10.42 12.22 -12.11
N GLY A 490 11.16 11.62 -11.19
CA GLY A 490 10.55 10.72 -10.23
C GLY A 490 11.53 10.00 -9.32
N PHE A 491 11.04 9.55 -8.19
CA PHE A 491 11.79 8.91 -7.11
C PHE A 491 11.84 7.38 -7.29
N TYR A 492 12.64 6.90 -8.25
CA TYR A 492 12.67 5.50 -8.68
C TYR A 492 13.52 4.57 -7.81
N LYS A 493 13.13 3.30 -7.71
CA LYS A 493 13.86 2.24 -6.98
C LYS A 493 14.62 1.34 -7.95
N HIS A 494 15.89 1.04 -7.65
CA HIS A 494 16.78 0.34 -8.59
C HIS A 494 17.23 -1.06 -8.14
N LEU A 495 17.47 -1.26 -6.84
CA LEU A 495 18.06 -2.51 -6.32
C LEU A 495 17.22 -3.74 -6.70
N ARG A 496 15.93 -3.79 -6.33
CA ARG A 496 15.06 -4.92 -6.68
C ARG A 496 14.94 -5.15 -8.19
N LYS A 497 14.90 -4.09 -8.99
CA LYS A 497 14.84 -4.21 -10.46
C LYS A 497 16.11 -4.87 -10.99
N ARG A 498 17.28 -4.48 -10.49
CA ARG A 498 18.56 -5.10 -10.87
C ARG A 498 18.51 -6.59 -10.58
N ARG A 499 18.13 -6.97 -9.35
CA ARG A 499 17.96 -8.38 -8.97
C ARG A 499 17.02 -9.17 -9.88
N ILE A 500 15.85 -8.61 -10.25
CA ILE A 500 14.94 -9.26 -11.21
C ILE A 500 15.61 -9.38 -12.58
N SER A 501 16.27 -8.32 -13.06
CA SER A 501 16.94 -8.34 -14.37
C SER A 501 18.03 -9.40 -14.44
N ASP A 502 18.80 -9.56 -13.37
CA ASP A 502 19.86 -10.57 -13.29
C ASP A 502 19.25 -11.98 -13.40
N HIS A 503 18.22 -12.29 -12.61
CA HIS A 503 17.49 -13.57 -12.73
C HIS A 503 16.94 -13.83 -14.14
N LEU A 504 16.34 -12.80 -14.74
CA LEU A 504 15.71 -12.92 -16.05
C LEU A 504 16.74 -12.99 -17.19
N SER A 505 17.95 -12.47 -17.00
CA SER A 505 19.02 -12.49 -18.00
C SER A 505 19.89 -13.75 -17.91
N ASP A 506 20.11 -14.26 -16.70
CA ASP A 506 20.99 -15.41 -16.43
C ASP A 506 20.36 -16.77 -16.78
N GLN A 507 19.04 -16.81 -16.93
CA GLN A 507 18.28 -18.03 -17.23
C GLN A 507 17.58 -17.90 -18.59
N GLU A 508 17.68 -18.93 -19.44
CA GLU A 508 17.09 -18.92 -20.78
C GLU A 508 15.57 -19.19 -20.76
N ASN A 509 15.14 -20.19 -20.00
CA ASN A 509 13.75 -20.65 -19.95
C ASN A 509 13.23 -20.74 -18.51
N PHE A 510 11.99 -20.31 -18.27
CA PHE A 510 11.39 -20.18 -16.94
C PHE A 510 10.19 -21.10 -16.74
N SER A 511 10.04 -21.65 -15.53
CA SER A 511 8.82 -22.33 -15.09
C SER A 511 7.94 -21.43 -14.22
N PRO A 512 6.65 -21.76 -14.01
CA PRO A 512 5.84 -21.14 -12.96
C PRO A 512 6.50 -21.25 -11.57
N ALA A 513 7.20 -22.35 -11.30
CA ALA A 513 7.95 -22.53 -10.04
C ALA A 513 9.11 -21.53 -9.89
N ASP A 514 9.75 -21.11 -10.99
CA ASP A 514 10.75 -20.04 -10.95
C ASP A 514 10.13 -18.69 -10.58
N MET A 515 8.92 -18.41 -11.07
CA MET A 515 8.19 -17.19 -10.69
C MET A 515 7.96 -17.13 -9.18
N HIS A 516 7.49 -18.23 -8.59
CA HIS A 516 7.35 -18.35 -7.14
C HIS A 516 8.68 -18.23 -6.39
N ARG A 517 9.73 -18.86 -6.90
CA ARG A 517 11.07 -18.79 -6.30
C ARG A 517 11.60 -17.36 -6.28
N PHE A 518 11.42 -16.58 -7.34
CA PHE A 518 11.86 -15.19 -7.40
C PHE A 518 11.11 -14.31 -6.40
N GLN A 519 9.80 -14.49 -6.22
CA GLN A 519 9.00 -13.78 -5.19
C GLN A 519 9.47 -14.08 -3.75
N LEU A 520 10.30 -15.10 -3.55
CA LEU A 520 10.85 -15.51 -2.26
C LEU A 520 12.35 -15.19 -2.11
N ASP A 521 13.00 -14.60 -3.11
CA ASP A 521 14.44 -14.32 -3.08
C ASP A 521 14.79 -13.23 -2.05
N ARG A 522 15.60 -13.62 -1.06
CA ARG A 522 16.09 -12.77 0.04
C ARG A 522 17.55 -12.36 -0.10
N THR A 523 18.15 -12.54 -1.27
CA THR A 523 19.48 -12.02 -1.60
C THR A 523 19.40 -10.50 -1.66
N SER A 524 20.20 -9.81 -0.86
CA SER A 524 20.19 -8.35 -0.80
C SER A 524 21.26 -7.77 -1.72
N ASP A 525 20.84 -7.04 -2.76
CA ASP A 525 21.76 -6.32 -3.63
C ASP A 525 22.56 -5.26 -2.85
N ARG A 526 21.96 -4.69 -1.80
CA ARG A 526 22.68 -3.82 -0.86
C ARG A 526 23.79 -4.57 -0.15
N ALA A 527 23.49 -5.75 0.38
CA ALA A 527 24.50 -6.57 1.05
C ALA A 527 25.63 -6.95 0.11
N LEU A 528 25.32 -7.36 -1.12
CA LEU A 528 26.32 -7.70 -2.11
C LEU A 528 27.21 -6.50 -2.47
N SER A 529 26.64 -5.29 -2.57
CA SER A 529 27.41 -4.08 -2.86
C SER A 529 28.35 -3.66 -1.73
N TRP A 530 27.96 -3.87 -0.46
CA TRP A 530 28.64 -3.24 0.68
C TRP A 530 29.29 -4.21 1.69
N LYS A 531 29.10 -5.53 1.56
CA LYS A 531 29.66 -6.51 2.51
C LYS A 531 31.19 -6.48 2.59
N ASP A 532 31.87 -6.18 1.49
CA ASP A 532 33.34 -6.20 1.46
C ASP A 532 33.92 -5.05 2.28
N TRP A 533 33.26 -3.89 2.31
CA TRP A 533 33.63 -2.79 3.21
C TRP A 533 33.52 -3.19 4.68
N LEU A 534 32.44 -3.88 5.05
CA LEU A 534 32.27 -4.43 6.40
C LEU A 534 33.35 -5.49 6.72
N ALA A 535 33.69 -6.35 5.77
CA ALA A 535 34.72 -7.35 5.95
C ALA A 535 36.13 -6.76 6.10
N ASP A 536 36.45 -5.72 5.31
CA ASP A 536 37.70 -4.97 5.41
C ASP A 536 37.79 -4.25 6.75
N THR A 537 36.68 -3.65 7.20
CA THR A 537 36.57 -3.05 8.55
C THR A 537 36.81 -4.08 9.65
N ALA A 538 36.24 -5.29 9.53
CA ALA A 538 36.48 -6.37 10.48
C ALA A 538 37.97 -6.79 10.51
N THR A 539 38.58 -6.95 9.33
CA THR A 539 40.01 -7.30 9.19
C THR A 539 40.91 -6.23 9.81
N ALA A 540 40.68 -4.95 9.46
CA ALA A 540 41.45 -3.81 9.96
C ALA A 540 41.37 -3.63 11.50
N THR A 541 40.34 -4.18 12.13
CA THR A 541 40.13 -4.14 13.58
C THR A 541 40.61 -5.41 14.30
N GLY A 542 41.37 -6.27 13.62
CA GLY A 542 41.94 -7.50 14.17
C GLY A 542 40.95 -8.65 14.27
N ARG A 543 39.86 -8.62 13.49
CA ARG A 543 38.82 -9.67 13.44
C ARG A 543 38.87 -10.42 12.11
N ASP A 544 40.05 -10.91 11.73
CA ASP A 544 40.34 -11.51 10.41
C ASP A 544 39.36 -12.62 10.03
N ARG A 545 39.09 -13.54 10.96
CA ARG A 545 38.12 -14.64 10.74
C ARG A 545 36.72 -14.12 10.42
N LEU A 546 36.25 -13.09 11.14
CA LEU A 546 34.95 -12.49 10.87
C LEU A 546 34.95 -11.82 9.49
N GLY A 547 36.04 -11.14 9.12
CA GLY A 547 36.21 -10.58 7.78
C GLY A 547 36.13 -11.65 6.68
N GLU A 548 36.78 -12.79 6.85
CA GLU A 548 36.68 -13.94 5.94
C GLU A 548 35.26 -14.50 5.84
N GLU A 549 34.57 -14.68 6.98
CA GLU A 549 33.19 -15.14 7.04
C GLU A 549 32.23 -14.17 6.32
N ILE A 550 32.44 -12.86 6.45
CA ILE A 550 31.63 -11.84 5.78
C ILE A 550 31.88 -11.82 4.26
N ARG A 551 33.14 -11.90 3.81
CA ARG A 551 33.42 -11.97 2.35
C ARG A 551 32.83 -13.24 1.74
N ALA A 552 32.90 -14.36 2.45
CA ALA A 552 32.35 -15.64 2.00
C ALA A 552 30.81 -15.71 2.03
N TRP A 553 30.15 -14.83 2.79
CA TRP A 553 28.69 -14.81 2.88
C TRP A 553 28.03 -14.51 1.53
N ASP A 554 26.97 -15.26 1.22
CA ASP A 554 26.24 -15.24 -0.04
C ASP A 554 25.30 -14.02 -0.22
N GLY A 555 25.20 -13.14 0.78
CA GLY A 555 24.32 -11.98 0.75
C GLY A 555 22.84 -12.31 1.01
N VAL A 556 22.50 -13.56 1.34
CA VAL A 556 21.11 -13.96 1.58
C VAL A 556 20.69 -13.61 3.02
N MET A 557 19.66 -12.78 3.13
CA MET A 557 19.11 -12.27 4.39
C MET A 557 18.19 -13.32 5.07
N ARG A 558 18.76 -14.48 5.43
CA ARG A 558 18.04 -15.57 6.11
C ARG A 558 17.81 -15.27 7.59
N THR A 559 16.68 -15.72 8.13
CA THR A 559 16.32 -15.56 9.55
C THR A 559 17.30 -16.21 10.52
N ASP A 560 18.00 -17.26 10.09
CA ASP A 560 18.99 -18.00 10.87
C ASP A 560 20.43 -17.52 10.66
N SER A 561 20.67 -16.54 9.78
CA SER A 561 22.01 -16.06 9.47
C SER A 561 22.49 -14.99 10.47
N GLU A 562 23.56 -15.29 11.19
CA GLU A 562 24.26 -14.33 12.06
C GLU A 562 24.93 -13.21 11.26
N ILE A 563 25.55 -13.54 10.11
CA ILE A 563 26.20 -12.54 9.25
C ILE A 563 25.18 -11.55 8.68
N ALA A 564 24.02 -12.00 8.20
CA ALA A 564 22.92 -11.11 7.82
C ALA A 564 22.46 -10.20 8.98
N GLY A 565 22.35 -10.76 10.20
CA GLY A 565 22.01 -10.00 11.40
C GLY A 565 23.08 -8.99 11.83
N LEU A 566 24.35 -9.28 11.58
CA LEU A 566 25.46 -8.34 11.75
C LEU A 566 25.40 -7.24 10.69
N PHE A 567 25.30 -7.61 9.41
CA PHE A 567 25.30 -6.69 8.29
C PHE A 567 24.20 -5.64 8.43
N ILE A 568 22.95 -6.06 8.71
CA ILE A 568 21.83 -5.12 8.80
C ILE A 568 21.97 -4.15 9.98
N ARG A 569 22.54 -4.59 11.11
CA ARG A 569 22.80 -3.72 12.25
C ARG A 569 23.91 -2.73 11.93
N TRP A 570 25.01 -3.21 11.36
CA TRP A 570 26.11 -2.35 10.90
C TRP A 570 25.58 -1.29 9.93
N TRP A 571 24.80 -1.70 8.92
CA TRP A 571 24.18 -0.80 7.97
C TRP A 571 23.34 0.29 8.65
N HIS A 572 22.52 -0.06 9.63
CA HIS A 572 21.70 0.92 10.34
C HIS A 572 22.47 1.81 11.32
N TYR A 573 23.57 1.31 11.90
CA TYR A 573 24.46 2.12 12.75
C TYR A 573 25.39 3.02 11.94
N LEU A 574 25.64 2.74 10.67
CA LEU A 574 26.61 3.48 9.87
C LEU A 574 26.23 4.94 9.62
N PRO A 575 25.00 5.29 9.18
CA PRO A 575 24.56 6.68 9.10
C PRO A 575 24.63 7.39 10.46
N ARG A 576 24.35 6.67 11.54
CA ARG A 576 24.54 7.21 12.89
C ARG A 576 26.01 7.52 13.12
N ALA A 577 26.94 6.59 12.92
CA ALA A 577 28.36 6.85 13.13
C ALA A 577 28.88 8.02 12.27
N LEU A 578 28.39 8.18 11.05
CA LEU A 578 28.78 9.25 10.12
C LEU A 578 28.20 10.62 10.46
N PHE A 579 26.95 10.68 10.94
CA PHE A 579 26.20 11.94 11.08
C PHE A 579 25.73 12.25 12.51
N ASP A 580 25.92 11.34 13.49
CA ASP A 580 25.58 11.54 14.91
C ASP A 580 26.57 12.56 15.53
N GLY A 581 26.09 13.79 15.64
CA GLY A 581 26.88 14.99 15.97
C GLY A 581 26.53 16.20 15.10
N ASP A 582 25.91 15.95 13.93
CA ASP A 582 25.30 16.99 13.12
C ASP A 582 24.10 17.58 13.88
N LYS A 583 24.17 18.88 14.16
CA LYS A 583 23.09 19.61 14.85
C LYS A 583 22.01 20.11 13.88
N THR A 584 22.26 19.99 12.58
CA THR A 584 21.42 20.52 11.51
C THR A 584 20.56 19.44 10.86
N LEU A 585 20.99 18.17 10.89
CA LEU A 585 20.25 17.07 10.30
C LEU A 585 20.29 15.82 11.18
N GLU A 586 19.13 15.20 11.38
CA GLU A 586 19.09 13.90 12.07
C GLU A 586 19.70 12.80 11.19
N TRP A 587 20.59 11.98 11.77
CA TRP A 587 21.17 10.82 11.08
C TRP A 587 20.11 9.82 10.57
N ARG A 588 18.91 9.79 11.17
CA ARG A 588 17.79 8.94 10.73
C ARG A 588 17.29 9.36 9.35
N THR A 589 17.35 10.64 9.03
CA THR A 589 17.07 11.17 7.70
C THR A 589 18.04 10.57 6.69
N MET A 590 19.33 10.55 7.01
CA MET A 590 20.35 9.97 6.15
C MET A 590 20.16 8.47 5.92
N GLN A 591 19.58 7.71 6.85
CA GLN A 591 19.28 6.29 6.63
C GLN A 591 18.40 6.02 5.41
N VAL A 592 17.53 6.96 5.04
CA VAL A 592 16.58 6.78 3.94
C VAL A 592 17.26 6.93 2.57
N VAL A 593 18.23 7.83 2.46
CA VAL A 593 18.94 8.17 1.22
C VAL A 593 20.39 7.65 1.21
N PHE A 594 20.69 6.70 2.11
CA PHE A 594 22.07 6.34 2.42
C PHE A 594 22.76 5.59 1.29
N ASP A 595 22.02 4.71 0.60
CA ASP A 595 22.54 4.01 -0.57
C ASP A 595 22.95 5.03 -1.65
N GLU A 596 22.07 5.97 -1.97
CA GLU A 596 22.30 7.03 -2.97
C GLU A 596 23.46 7.94 -2.57
N TRP A 597 23.54 8.33 -1.29
CA TRP A 597 24.64 9.12 -0.73
C TRP A 597 25.99 8.41 -0.89
N LEU A 598 26.08 7.12 -0.59
CA LEU A 598 27.31 6.34 -0.77
C LEU A 598 27.71 6.20 -2.23
N HIS A 599 26.76 5.96 -3.15
CA HIS A 599 27.05 5.82 -4.57
C HIS A 599 27.55 7.11 -5.22
N ALA A 600 27.09 8.27 -4.74
CA ALA A 600 27.54 9.55 -5.27
C ALA A 600 28.96 9.95 -4.83
N GLY A 601 29.51 9.29 -3.81
CA GLY A 601 30.90 9.45 -3.41
C GLY A 601 31.26 10.83 -2.82
N PRO A 602 32.52 11.27 -2.91
CA PRO A 602 33.06 12.40 -2.13
C PRO A 602 32.50 13.79 -2.48
N SER A 603 31.66 13.90 -3.51
CA SER A 603 30.90 15.12 -3.85
C SER A 603 29.51 15.16 -3.20
N ALA A 604 29.13 14.14 -2.41
CA ALA A 604 27.83 14.10 -1.75
C ALA A 604 27.74 15.06 -0.56
N VAL A 605 26.60 15.73 -0.42
CA VAL A 605 26.29 16.66 0.68
C VAL A 605 25.14 16.05 1.51
N PRO A 606 25.25 15.99 2.85
CA PRO A 606 26.31 16.58 3.65
C PRO A 606 27.61 15.78 3.67
N ALA A 607 28.71 16.49 3.89
CA ALA A 607 29.97 15.85 4.25
C ALA A 607 29.82 15.09 5.58
N PRO A 608 30.42 13.90 5.71
CA PRO A 608 30.30 13.13 6.94
C PRO A 608 31.03 13.85 8.08
N GLN A 609 30.50 13.74 9.30
CA GLN A 609 31.10 14.34 10.51
C GLN A 609 32.29 13.52 11.04
N ARG A 610 32.48 12.31 10.50
CA ARG A 610 33.59 11.40 10.80
C ARG A 610 34.13 10.79 9.52
N ASP A 611 35.40 10.40 9.56
CA ASP A 611 36.00 9.61 8.51
C ASP A 611 35.23 8.29 8.27
N LEU A 612 35.16 7.84 7.03
CA LEU A 612 34.39 6.66 6.63
C LEU A 612 34.87 5.39 7.34
N ASP A 613 36.19 5.18 7.45
CA ASP A 613 36.76 3.98 8.07
C ASP A 613 36.58 4.03 9.59
N GLU A 614 36.75 5.22 10.19
CA GLU A 614 36.46 5.41 11.62
C GLU A 614 34.98 5.14 11.94
N ALA A 615 34.06 5.68 11.12
CA ALA A 615 32.63 5.47 11.30
C ALA A 615 32.22 4.01 11.08
N ALA A 616 32.77 3.35 10.07
CA ALA A 616 32.55 1.93 9.82
C ALA A 616 33.00 1.07 11.00
N ARG A 617 34.16 1.38 11.59
CA ARG A 617 34.64 0.72 12.81
C ARG A 617 33.68 0.93 13.99
N LEU A 618 33.25 2.16 14.23
CA LEU A 618 32.30 2.46 15.33
C LEU A 618 30.97 1.74 15.13
N ALA A 619 30.45 1.74 13.90
CA ALA A 619 29.22 1.03 13.55
C ALA A 619 29.37 -0.49 13.72
N LEU A 620 30.53 -1.06 13.40
CA LEU A 620 30.83 -2.48 13.62
C LEU A 620 30.87 -2.80 15.12
N ASP A 621 31.55 -1.98 15.93
CA ASP A 621 31.61 -2.15 17.38
C ASP A 621 30.22 -2.05 18.02
N ASP A 622 29.37 -1.11 17.56
CA ASP A 622 27.97 -0.98 17.98
C ASP A 622 27.12 -2.19 17.57
N ALA A 623 27.28 -2.66 16.33
CA ALA A 623 26.55 -3.82 15.82
C ALA A 623 26.91 -5.12 16.56
N LEU A 624 28.16 -5.25 17.02
CA LEU A 624 28.64 -6.40 17.79
C LEU A 624 28.36 -6.32 19.29
N ARG A 625 28.05 -5.14 19.84
CA ARG A 625 27.84 -4.94 21.29
C ARG A 625 26.82 -5.92 21.92
N PRO A 626 25.67 -6.24 21.31
CA PRO A 626 24.73 -7.22 21.85
C PRO A 626 25.17 -8.68 21.63
N GLY A 627 26.23 -8.91 20.87
CA GLY A 627 26.63 -10.21 20.33
C GLY A 627 26.17 -10.43 18.88
N LEU A 628 26.71 -11.46 18.25
CA LEU A 628 26.25 -11.98 16.96
C LEU A 628 24.91 -12.68 17.17
N TRP A 629 23.85 -12.15 16.58
CA TRP A 629 22.51 -12.69 16.65
C TRP A 629 22.01 -12.96 15.23
N PRO A 630 21.33 -14.09 14.99
CA PRO A 630 20.64 -14.35 13.73
C PRO A 630 19.66 -13.23 13.40
N LEU A 631 19.48 -12.93 12.10
CA LEU A 631 18.58 -11.87 11.65
C LEU A 631 17.17 -11.99 12.24
N GLY A 632 16.60 -13.20 12.29
CA GLY A 632 15.25 -13.45 12.80
C GLY A 632 15.09 -13.24 14.31
N MET A 633 16.18 -13.13 15.07
CA MET A 633 16.16 -12.79 16.50
C MET A 633 16.04 -11.27 16.73
N ILE A 634 16.45 -10.49 15.72
CA ILE A 634 16.46 -9.02 15.76
C ILE A 634 15.44 -8.36 14.86
N GLN A 635 14.96 -9.04 13.83
CA GLN A 635 13.98 -8.54 12.88
C GLN A 635 12.72 -9.39 12.94
N ASP A 636 11.64 -8.79 13.46
CA ASP A 636 10.35 -9.45 13.60
C ASP A 636 9.18 -8.60 13.09
N LEU A 637 8.15 -9.31 12.61
CA LEU A 637 6.85 -8.78 12.26
C LEU A 637 5.87 -9.05 13.40
N THR A 638 5.21 -7.99 13.86
CA THR A 638 4.05 -8.09 14.75
C THR A 638 2.86 -7.43 14.09
N ILE A 639 1.90 -8.24 13.64
CA ILE A 639 0.68 -7.77 12.96
C ILE A 639 -0.36 -7.43 14.02
N ARG A 640 -0.95 -6.23 13.96
CA ARG A 640 -1.90 -5.75 14.97
C ARG A 640 -3.21 -5.30 14.34
N HIS A 641 -4.32 -5.82 14.84
CA HIS A 641 -5.61 -5.19 14.58
C HIS A 641 -5.66 -3.79 15.24
N PRO A 642 -6.31 -2.77 14.65
CA PRO A 642 -6.43 -1.42 15.22
C PRO A 642 -6.89 -1.37 16.69
N MET A 643 -7.67 -2.37 17.12
CA MET A 643 -8.20 -2.47 18.49
C MET A 643 -7.29 -3.22 19.48
N ALA A 644 -6.13 -3.70 19.05
CA ALA A 644 -5.18 -4.40 19.91
C ALA A 644 -4.49 -3.47 20.96
N GLN A 645 -4.83 -2.17 20.99
CA GLN A 645 -4.23 -1.20 21.93
C GLN A 645 -4.48 -1.56 23.41
N ALA A 646 -5.60 -2.21 23.72
CA ALA A 646 -5.89 -2.67 25.08
C ALA A 646 -5.39 -4.11 25.28
N GLY A 647 -4.32 -4.30 26.07
CA GLY A 647 -3.66 -5.61 26.20
C GLY A 647 -4.55 -6.77 26.71
N LEU A 648 -5.56 -6.49 27.54
CA LEU A 648 -6.55 -7.51 27.95
C LEU A 648 -7.48 -7.89 26.79
N LEU A 649 -7.90 -6.91 25.99
CA LEU A 649 -8.77 -7.12 24.83
C LEU A 649 -8.03 -7.89 23.74
N ASP A 650 -6.76 -7.54 23.47
CA ASP A 650 -5.91 -8.24 22.51
C ASP A 650 -5.75 -9.73 22.87
N ARG A 651 -5.41 -10.03 24.13
CA ARG A 651 -5.31 -11.43 24.59
C ARG A 651 -6.64 -12.18 24.52
N TRP A 652 -7.74 -11.50 24.81
CA TRP A 652 -9.06 -12.11 24.81
C TRP A 652 -9.56 -12.44 23.41
N LEU A 653 -9.37 -11.53 22.47
CA LEU A 653 -9.86 -11.63 21.09
C LEU A 653 -8.82 -12.21 20.12
N ARG A 654 -7.57 -12.36 20.55
CA ARG A 654 -6.41 -12.72 19.69
C ARG A 654 -6.33 -11.74 18.51
N LEU A 655 -6.08 -10.46 18.80
CA LEU A 655 -6.05 -9.40 17.77
C LEU A 655 -4.66 -9.19 17.16
N THR A 656 -3.61 -9.65 17.85
CA THR A 656 -2.22 -9.57 17.40
C THR A 656 -1.75 -10.93 16.86
N ARG A 657 -0.87 -10.91 15.84
CA ARG A 657 -0.06 -12.06 15.39
C ARG A 657 1.42 -11.72 15.52
N GLY A 658 2.22 -12.70 15.95
CA GLY A 658 3.66 -12.54 16.16
C GLY A 658 4.08 -12.31 17.62
N PRO A 659 5.34 -11.96 17.86
CA PRO A 659 6.36 -11.62 16.86
C PRO A 659 6.75 -12.81 15.95
N ILE A 660 6.90 -12.56 14.65
CA ILE A 660 7.25 -13.54 13.61
C ILE A 660 8.64 -13.16 13.07
N PRO A 661 9.65 -14.05 13.13
CA PRO A 661 10.96 -13.78 12.54
C PRO A 661 10.88 -13.50 11.04
N MET A 662 11.47 -12.40 10.58
CA MET A 662 11.44 -12.00 9.16
C MET A 662 12.85 -11.94 8.56
N GLY A 663 13.01 -12.56 7.40
CA GLY A 663 14.18 -12.40 6.54
C GLY A 663 14.01 -11.26 5.53
N GLY A 664 15.00 -11.03 4.69
CA GLY A 664 15.00 -9.94 3.72
C GLY A 664 15.33 -8.57 4.34
N ASP A 665 15.60 -7.61 3.47
CA ASP A 665 15.80 -6.20 3.78
C ASP A 665 15.31 -5.34 2.59
N ALA A 666 15.50 -4.02 2.63
CA ALA A 666 15.11 -3.13 1.53
C ALA A 666 15.89 -3.35 0.20
N GLY A 667 16.98 -4.13 0.21
CA GLY A 667 17.75 -4.51 -0.98
C GLY A 667 17.37 -5.88 -1.55
N SER A 668 16.49 -6.62 -0.87
CA SER A 668 16.04 -7.95 -1.28
C SER A 668 14.82 -7.87 -2.21
N LEU A 669 14.66 -8.84 -3.11
CA LEU A 669 13.49 -8.93 -3.99
C LEU A 669 12.20 -9.22 -3.19
N ASN A 670 12.23 -10.25 -2.35
CA ASN A 670 11.28 -10.48 -1.26
C ASN A 670 11.60 -9.52 -0.11
N VAL A 671 11.16 -8.28 -0.30
CA VAL A 671 11.59 -7.15 0.52
C VAL A 671 11.01 -7.22 1.93
N THR A 672 11.81 -6.77 2.90
CA THR A 672 11.32 -6.43 4.24
C THR A 672 11.74 -5.00 4.56
N TYR A 673 10.76 -4.10 4.65
CA TYR A 673 10.95 -2.75 5.16
C TYR A 673 10.76 -2.75 6.67
N ALA A 674 11.77 -2.28 7.40
CA ALA A 674 11.77 -2.31 8.85
C ALA A 674 12.23 -0.98 9.47
N SER A 675 11.72 -0.68 10.66
CA SER A 675 12.22 0.43 11.48
C SER A 675 13.25 -0.06 12.47
N PHE A 676 14.41 0.59 12.53
CA PHE A 676 15.49 0.26 13.45
C PHE A 676 15.42 1.06 14.76
N ASN A 677 15.47 0.34 15.89
CA ASN A 677 15.68 0.91 17.21
C ASN A 677 17.14 0.69 17.65
N PRO A 678 17.95 1.77 17.72
CA PRO A 678 19.37 1.67 18.06
C PRO A 678 19.64 1.34 19.54
N GLU A 679 18.67 1.54 20.44
CA GLU A 679 18.83 1.23 21.87
C GLU A 679 18.69 -0.27 22.13
N SER A 680 17.74 -0.91 21.46
CA SER A 680 17.53 -2.36 21.57
C SER A 680 18.28 -3.17 20.51
N ALA A 681 18.89 -2.50 19.52
CA ALA A 681 19.53 -3.10 18.34
C ALA A 681 18.57 -4.03 17.57
N ARG A 682 17.28 -3.68 17.53
CA ARG A 682 16.21 -4.47 16.91
C ARG A 682 15.50 -3.73 15.79
N LEU A 683 15.00 -4.50 14.84
CA LEU A 683 14.23 -4.08 13.69
C LEU A 683 12.79 -4.57 13.85
N ARG A 684 11.83 -3.68 13.61
CA ARG A 684 10.42 -4.04 13.48
C ARG A 684 10.06 -4.01 11.99
N ALA A 685 9.79 -5.17 11.41
CA ALA A 685 9.26 -5.28 10.06
C ALA A 685 7.85 -4.66 10.01
N ARG A 686 7.59 -3.87 8.97
CA ARG A 686 6.33 -3.13 8.79
C ARG A 686 5.67 -3.37 7.44
N ALA A 687 6.47 -3.50 6.38
CA ALA A 687 5.96 -3.66 5.02
C ALA A 687 6.80 -4.64 4.20
N GLY A 688 6.17 -5.18 3.17
CA GLY A 688 6.70 -6.15 2.21
C GLY A 688 5.53 -6.71 1.39
N ALA A 689 5.69 -7.87 0.74
CA ALA A 689 4.62 -8.46 -0.07
C ALA A 689 3.29 -8.56 0.71
N SER A 690 2.23 -8.01 0.13
CA SER A 690 0.87 -7.94 0.69
C SER A 690 -0.10 -8.95 0.05
N MET A 691 0.25 -9.41 -1.15
CA MET A 691 -0.26 -10.61 -1.80
C MET A 691 0.81 -11.11 -2.80
N ARG A 692 0.63 -12.31 -3.33
CA ARG A 692 1.42 -12.85 -4.44
C ARG A 692 0.49 -13.57 -5.40
N TYR A 693 0.67 -13.38 -6.70
CA TYR A 693 0.08 -14.28 -7.70
C TYR A 693 1.08 -14.70 -8.75
N VAL A 694 0.83 -15.86 -9.36
CA VAL A 694 1.47 -16.33 -10.59
C VAL A 694 0.41 -16.86 -11.55
N MET A 695 0.48 -16.42 -12.81
CA MET A 695 -0.34 -16.88 -13.93
C MET A 695 0.55 -17.59 -14.97
N ASP A 696 0.08 -18.75 -15.42
CA ASP A 696 0.62 -19.50 -16.55
C ASP A 696 -0.50 -19.72 -17.58
N TRP A 697 -0.36 -19.14 -18.77
CA TRP A 697 -1.39 -19.22 -19.79
C TRP A 697 -1.55 -20.60 -20.44
N SER A 698 -0.63 -21.54 -20.19
CA SER A 698 -0.79 -22.92 -20.63
C SER A 698 -1.87 -23.67 -19.85
N ASP A 699 -2.13 -23.25 -18.61
CA ASP A 699 -3.16 -23.80 -17.73
C ASP A 699 -3.71 -22.72 -16.78
N PRO A 700 -4.78 -22.00 -17.18
CA PRO A 700 -5.44 -21.03 -16.30
C PRO A 700 -5.99 -21.62 -14.99
N ASP A 701 -6.22 -22.94 -14.90
CA ASP A 701 -6.65 -23.58 -13.65
C ASP A 701 -5.52 -23.70 -12.62
N SER A 702 -4.28 -23.49 -13.05
CA SER A 702 -3.10 -23.44 -12.19
C SER A 702 -2.82 -22.05 -11.61
N PHE A 703 -3.64 -21.03 -11.91
CA PHE A 703 -3.48 -19.67 -11.35
C PHE A 703 -3.37 -19.73 -9.82
N THR A 704 -2.35 -19.06 -9.27
CA THR A 704 -2.10 -19.06 -7.83
C THR A 704 -2.27 -17.67 -7.26
N LEU A 705 -2.83 -17.55 -6.06
CA LEU A 705 -3.04 -16.29 -5.37
C LEU A 705 -2.97 -16.49 -3.86
N ASN A 706 -2.00 -15.84 -3.21
CA ASN A 706 -1.82 -15.86 -1.77
C ASN A 706 -2.01 -14.46 -1.18
N LEU A 707 -2.82 -14.34 -0.14
CA LEU A 707 -2.92 -13.15 0.69
C LEU A 707 -1.95 -13.25 1.89
N THR A 708 -1.53 -12.12 2.47
CA THR A 708 -0.68 -12.17 3.70
C THR A 708 -1.46 -12.62 4.94
N LEU A 709 -2.72 -12.23 5.03
CA LEU A 709 -3.69 -12.65 6.05
C LEU A 709 -4.86 -13.36 5.34
N GLY A 710 -6.04 -13.47 5.94
CA GLY A 710 -7.18 -14.12 5.29
C GLY A 710 -8.20 -13.17 4.66
N GLN A 711 -9.29 -13.75 4.16
CA GLN A 711 -10.41 -13.06 3.51
C GLN A 711 -11.23 -12.18 4.46
N SER A 712 -11.21 -12.45 5.76
CA SER A 712 -12.07 -11.81 6.76
C SER A 712 -11.34 -10.76 7.61
N GLY A 713 -12.03 -9.64 7.86
CA GLY A 713 -11.66 -8.66 8.88
C GLY A 713 -12.10 -9.04 10.29
N ASN A 714 -13.03 -9.99 10.41
CA ASN A 714 -13.54 -10.45 11.69
C ASN A 714 -12.53 -11.42 12.36
N PRO A 715 -12.00 -11.10 13.57
CA PRO A 715 -11.01 -11.93 14.28
C PRO A 715 -11.53 -13.31 14.73
N PHE A 716 -12.84 -13.56 14.63
CA PHE A 716 -13.46 -14.85 14.91
C PHE A 716 -13.66 -15.72 13.66
N SER A 717 -13.50 -15.16 12.46
CA SER A 717 -13.61 -15.95 11.23
C SER A 717 -12.45 -16.95 11.13
N PRO A 718 -12.69 -18.17 10.63
CA PRO A 718 -11.60 -19.07 10.28
C PRO A 718 -10.67 -18.48 9.22
N HIS A 719 -11.17 -17.55 8.40
CA HIS A 719 -10.42 -16.91 7.32
C HIS A 719 -9.86 -15.53 7.72
N PHE A 720 -9.51 -15.32 9.00
CA PHE A 720 -8.88 -14.07 9.44
C PHE A 720 -7.38 -14.01 9.11
N ASP A 721 -6.66 -15.12 9.32
CA ASP A 721 -5.20 -15.22 9.14
C ASP A 721 -4.75 -16.59 8.61
N ASP A 722 -5.63 -17.33 7.97
CA ASP A 722 -5.39 -18.71 7.54
C ASP A 722 -4.37 -18.85 6.40
N PHE A 723 -4.18 -17.83 5.55
CA PHE A 723 -3.07 -17.81 4.58
C PHE A 723 -1.70 -17.59 5.22
N LEU A 724 -1.62 -17.00 6.42
CA LEU A 724 -0.35 -16.51 6.98
C LEU A 724 0.77 -17.57 7.00
N PRO A 725 0.52 -18.85 7.38
CA PRO A 725 1.56 -19.87 7.33
C PRO A 725 2.10 -20.14 5.91
N ASP A 726 1.20 -20.27 4.93
CA ASP A 726 1.55 -20.53 3.53
C ASP A 726 2.23 -19.31 2.90
N PHE A 727 1.78 -18.11 3.26
CA PHE A 727 2.39 -16.86 2.81
C PHE A 727 3.83 -16.70 3.29
N LEU A 728 4.12 -17.12 4.54
CA LEU A 728 5.46 -17.05 5.14
C LEU A 728 6.39 -18.14 4.59
N SER A 729 5.87 -19.33 4.31
CA SER A 729 6.63 -20.43 3.72
C SER A 729 6.81 -20.28 2.21
N GLY A 730 5.96 -19.46 1.57
CA GLY A 730 5.92 -19.31 0.12
C GLY A 730 5.18 -20.44 -0.60
N GLN A 731 4.38 -21.22 0.13
CA GLN A 731 3.53 -22.27 -0.45
C GLN A 731 2.42 -21.62 -1.28
N PRO A 732 2.33 -21.89 -2.60
CA PRO A 732 1.29 -21.31 -3.44
C PRO A 732 -0.10 -21.88 -3.10
N TRP A 733 -1.12 -21.04 -3.24
CA TRP A 733 -2.53 -21.42 -3.17
C TRP A 733 -3.17 -21.31 -4.55
N THR A 734 -3.71 -22.40 -5.09
CA THR A 734 -4.34 -22.44 -6.41
C THR A 734 -5.78 -21.91 -6.36
N VAL A 735 -6.12 -21.04 -7.30
CA VAL A 735 -7.44 -20.43 -7.47
C VAL A 735 -7.92 -20.74 -8.91
N PRO A 736 -8.53 -21.91 -9.14
CA PRO A 736 -8.79 -22.44 -10.48
C PRO A 736 -9.81 -21.62 -11.26
N TRP A 737 -9.69 -21.56 -12.58
CA TRP A 737 -10.47 -20.67 -13.43
C TRP A 737 -11.78 -21.28 -13.93
N THR A 738 -11.74 -22.49 -14.49
CA THR A 738 -12.88 -23.17 -15.09
C THR A 738 -13.91 -23.54 -14.02
N GLN A 739 -15.19 -23.48 -14.38
CA GLN A 739 -16.26 -23.78 -13.44
C GLN A 739 -16.15 -25.21 -12.87
N GLU A 740 -15.77 -26.20 -13.69
CA GLU A 740 -15.56 -27.58 -13.23
C GLU A 740 -14.46 -27.67 -12.17
N ALA A 741 -13.32 -27.00 -12.39
CA ALA A 741 -12.22 -26.98 -11.44
C ALA A 741 -12.57 -26.19 -10.17
N VAL A 742 -13.34 -25.10 -10.29
CA VAL A 742 -13.90 -24.36 -9.15
C VAL A 742 -14.81 -25.24 -8.31
N GLU A 743 -15.78 -25.93 -8.92
CA GLU A 743 -16.71 -26.81 -8.23
C GLU A 743 -15.95 -27.92 -7.49
N ALA A 744 -14.93 -28.50 -8.13
CA ALA A 744 -14.07 -29.52 -7.52
C ALA A 744 -13.24 -29.00 -6.33
N ALA A 745 -12.80 -27.74 -6.37
CA ALA A 745 -12.03 -27.11 -5.29
C ALA A 745 -12.92 -26.52 -4.18
N SER A 746 -14.21 -26.32 -4.44
CA SER A 746 -15.14 -25.69 -3.50
C SER A 746 -15.37 -26.56 -2.26
N THR A 747 -15.37 -25.93 -1.09
CA THR A 747 -15.67 -26.59 0.20
C THR A 747 -17.03 -26.23 0.75
N SER A 748 -17.60 -25.10 0.32
CA SER A 748 -18.95 -24.69 0.70
C SER A 748 -19.63 -23.85 -0.38
N LYS A 749 -20.95 -23.73 -0.27
CA LYS A 749 -21.80 -23.02 -1.22
C LYS A 749 -22.85 -22.19 -0.48
N LEU A 750 -22.92 -20.90 -0.83
CA LEU A 750 -23.97 -19.98 -0.42
C LEU A 750 -24.82 -19.60 -1.64
N THR A 751 -26.13 -19.49 -1.45
CA THR A 751 -27.05 -19.03 -2.48
C THR A 751 -27.75 -17.75 -2.04
N LEU A 752 -27.66 -16.69 -2.83
CA LEU A 752 -28.40 -15.45 -2.63
C LEU A 752 -29.65 -15.47 -3.49
N ARG A 753 -30.83 -15.41 -2.87
CA ARG A 753 -32.11 -15.45 -3.56
C ARG A 753 -32.72 -14.05 -3.69
N PRO A 754 -33.33 -13.74 -4.85
CA PRO A 754 -34.19 -12.58 -4.99
C PRO A 754 -35.37 -12.71 -4.01
N ARG A 755 -35.82 -11.58 -3.48
CA ARG A 755 -36.93 -11.54 -2.50
C ARG A 755 -38.04 -10.61 -2.94
#